data_AF-A0A840UZM2-F1
#
_entry.id   AF-A0A840UZM2-F1
#
_cell.length_a   1.000
_cell.length_b   1.000
_cell.length_c   1.000
_cell.angle_alpha   90.00
_cell.angle_beta   90.00
_cell.angle_gamma   90.00
#
_symmetry.space_group_name_H-M   'P 1'
#
loop_
_entity.id
_entity.type
_entity.pdbx_description
1 polymer ?
#
loop_
_entity_poly.entity_id
_entity_poly.type
_entity_poly.pdbx_seq_one_letter_code
_entity_poly.pdbx_strand_id
1 'polypeptide(L)'
;MPSSPQDLLRQTLLLDIEVNENNIIYAIGAIFGDKTFQAPAGRKIDRSTLAELDAFAREARFVLRHNILNHDLPRLRRLAPDLRLLARPSIDTLFLSPLAYPANPYHRLIKNYQIVRDSINDPVQDAQLAGRVFAEQWDALVGQFAVNSDVPLLYRGFLAADAELAGTAEALAGMGIPLLQGNDLHDAFAWFARRHACLAAVDTLVTQLVDGLLPLPPLAYVTAWLSVAGGNSVLPPWVRHQFPLVASILHQLRENCCHRPDCDYCRNHHDPRSYLRNFYGFPDFRAEPATADGHSLQEEIVTAAARGHSLFATLPTGGGKSLCYLLPALMRYHRRNTLTIVISPLQALMKDQVDNFSRLTGTRIAAALSGMLTMPERTEVLEGVRLGDIGILLVSPEQLRNTSFRATISQREIGAWVFDEAHCLSKWGHDFRPDYLYAIRFIREFAEREHVGIPPVQCFTATAKKDVKAEIIDIILRELGLKMRQFAGGHERINLHYEVQEVSRYDKDQVILDLLRSRYDGRGSVVIYCARRKNTEKLAELLQARGYTAEAFHAGLEPALKKRIQDGFIAGITPIICATNAFGMGIDKEDVRLVIHVDIPASLENYLQEAGRAGRDRHAAECVLIFDEQDIEGQFRLSCRSMLDQREIGRFLRGIRQFARGENTVVLTLLKTIFPQDTFWRDNLNRLLQDWQEETGDTPQPAAAVEEYLHEALAEQDRMKTIADGLFLATAHAVKGLEFDHVFILGDSWDKEVGAAIADERRLFYVSMSRARETLHLFVLDTAGNPHARLLAGDFTGERVVIQGRNNHLELMDSDGVAIARLSKKAYDEWADRLDSIREARIVALVRRYRDDVEDKKFQTACHGRSWEVPIVEVMC
;
A
#
# COMPACT_ATOMS: atom_id res chain seq x y z
N MET A 1 5.12 -57.37 10.53
CA MET A 1 4.87 -55.91 10.60
C MET A 1 3.40 -55.72 10.93
N PRO A 2 2.99 -54.65 11.63
CA PRO A 2 1.57 -54.38 11.90
C PRO A 2 0.78 -54.32 10.60
N SER A 3 -0.43 -54.86 10.58
CA SER A 3 -1.31 -54.94 9.40
C SER A 3 -2.38 -53.85 9.36
N SER A 4 -2.52 -53.10 10.45
CA SER A 4 -3.53 -52.06 10.64
C SER A 4 -2.97 -50.91 11.48
N PRO A 5 -3.56 -49.70 11.42
CA PRO A 5 -3.18 -48.61 12.31
C PRO A 5 -3.41 -48.98 13.79
N GLN A 6 -4.42 -49.80 14.11
CA GLN A 6 -4.66 -50.22 15.49
C GLN A 6 -3.54 -51.13 16.04
N ASP A 7 -2.94 -51.98 15.19
CA ASP A 7 -1.84 -52.86 15.60
C ASP A 7 -0.59 -52.07 16.00
N LEU A 8 -0.30 -50.98 15.29
CA LEU A 8 0.82 -50.08 15.61
C LEU A 8 0.49 -49.17 16.80
N LEU A 9 -0.73 -48.64 16.88
CA LEU A 9 -1.17 -47.84 18.04
C LEU A 9 -1.12 -48.63 19.35
N ARG A 10 -1.44 -49.93 19.36
CA ARG A 10 -1.28 -50.81 20.54
C ARG A 10 0.16 -50.92 21.04
N GLN A 11 1.15 -50.66 20.18
CA GLN A 11 2.58 -50.68 20.50
C GLN A 11 3.15 -49.27 20.73
N THR A 12 2.29 -48.24 20.74
CA THR A 12 2.68 -46.83 20.74
C THR A 12 2.15 -46.12 21.99
N LEU A 13 3.01 -45.36 22.66
CA LEU A 13 2.59 -44.44 23.73
C LEU A 13 2.02 -43.17 23.09
N LEU A 14 0.72 -42.95 23.24
CA LEU A 14 0.11 -41.65 22.94
C LEU A 14 0.38 -40.73 24.12
N LEU A 15 1.01 -39.58 23.91
CA LEU A 15 1.47 -38.70 24.98
C LEU A 15 1.06 -37.27 24.69
N ASP A 16 0.61 -36.50 25.67
CA ASP A 16 0.43 -35.06 25.57
C ASP A 16 0.81 -34.39 26.90
N ILE A 17 1.47 -33.23 26.80
CA ILE A 17 1.80 -32.40 27.95
C ILE A 17 1.21 -31.00 27.81
N GLU A 18 0.83 -30.42 28.94
CA GLU A 18 0.35 -29.04 29.02
C GLU A 18 1.37 -28.17 29.76
N VAL A 19 1.66 -27.00 29.20
CA VAL A 19 2.63 -26.05 29.75
C VAL A 19 2.02 -24.67 29.97
N ASN A 20 2.49 -23.97 31.00
CA ASN A 20 2.12 -22.58 31.24
C ASN A 20 3.00 -21.61 30.44
N GLU A 21 2.74 -20.30 30.58
CA GLU A 21 3.49 -19.22 29.91
C GLU A 21 5.00 -19.25 30.19
N ASN A 22 5.42 -19.82 31.33
CA ASN A 22 6.81 -19.99 31.73
C ASN A 22 7.43 -21.32 31.24
N ASN A 23 6.76 -22.03 30.32
CA ASN A 23 7.14 -23.37 29.82
C ASN A 23 7.25 -24.45 30.92
N ILE A 24 6.57 -24.28 32.06
CA ILE A 24 6.53 -25.29 33.12
C ILE A 24 5.39 -26.26 32.82
N ILE A 25 5.71 -27.57 32.80
CA ILE A 25 4.71 -28.63 32.64
C ILE A 25 3.81 -28.65 33.87
N TYR A 26 2.51 -28.48 33.67
CA TYR A 26 1.52 -28.55 34.74
C TYR A 26 0.60 -29.75 34.62
N ALA A 27 0.40 -30.34 33.42
CA ALA A 27 -0.34 -31.58 33.27
C ALA A 27 0.28 -32.52 32.22
N ILE A 28 0.04 -33.83 32.40
CA ILE A 28 0.47 -34.90 31.48
C ILE A 28 -0.67 -35.88 31.31
N GLY A 29 -0.96 -36.27 30.06
CA GLY A 29 -1.85 -37.36 29.70
C GLY A 29 -1.13 -38.35 28.81
N ALA A 30 -1.26 -39.64 29.08
CA ALA A 30 -0.71 -40.66 28.20
C ALA A 30 -1.57 -41.92 28.13
N ILE A 31 -1.50 -42.62 27.01
CA ILE A 31 -2.26 -43.85 26.74
C ILE A 31 -1.34 -44.88 26.12
N PHE A 32 -1.43 -46.11 26.62
CA PHE A 32 -0.69 -47.25 26.08
C PHE A 32 -1.56 -48.50 26.16
N GLY A 33 -1.92 -49.08 25.00
CA GLY A 33 -2.94 -50.11 24.91
C GLY A 33 -4.27 -49.63 25.49
N ASP A 34 -4.84 -50.39 26.42
CA ASP A 34 -6.10 -50.03 27.10
C ASP A 34 -5.86 -49.27 28.44
N LYS A 35 -4.61 -48.88 28.73
CA LYS A 35 -4.24 -48.20 29.97
C LYS A 35 -4.07 -46.70 29.76
N THR A 36 -4.38 -45.93 30.79
CA THR A 36 -4.22 -44.47 30.81
C THR A 36 -3.37 -44.03 32.00
N PHE A 37 -2.46 -43.09 31.75
CA PHE A 37 -1.70 -42.36 32.76
C PHE A 37 -2.15 -40.90 32.74
N GLN A 38 -2.37 -40.31 33.91
CA GLN A 38 -2.78 -38.91 34.03
C GLN A 38 -2.11 -38.26 35.24
N ALA A 39 -1.53 -37.09 35.01
CA ALA A 39 -1.06 -36.17 36.04
C ALA A 39 -1.73 -34.81 35.81
N PRO A 40 -2.77 -34.44 36.59
CA PRO A 40 -3.54 -33.22 36.36
C PRO A 40 -2.83 -31.96 36.89
N ALA A 41 -3.34 -30.77 36.54
CA ALA A 41 -2.79 -29.45 36.85
C ALA A 41 -2.42 -29.18 38.33
N GLY A 42 -3.04 -29.89 39.28
CA GLY A 42 -2.76 -29.77 40.72
C GLY A 42 -1.69 -30.73 41.25
N ARG A 43 -1.24 -31.70 40.45
CA ARG A 43 -0.18 -32.65 40.82
C ARG A 43 1.17 -32.05 40.46
N LYS A 44 2.10 -32.04 41.41
CA LYS A 44 3.47 -31.57 41.15
C LYS A 44 4.15 -32.48 40.12
N ILE A 45 4.45 -31.92 38.95
CA ILE A 45 5.21 -32.61 37.90
C ILE A 45 6.70 -32.50 38.24
N ASP A 46 7.22 -33.51 38.93
CA ASP A 46 8.63 -33.63 39.28
C ASP A 46 9.25 -34.93 38.75
N ARG A 47 10.53 -35.17 39.07
CA ARG A 47 11.24 -36.38 38.63
C ARG A 47 10.53 -37.68 39.04
N SER A 48 9.80 -37.70 40.15
CA SER A 48 9.07 -38.91 40.57
C SER A 48 7.89 -39.20 39.62
N THR A 49 7.12 -38.16 39.28
CA THR A 49 6.01 -38.27 38.31
C THR A 49 6.51 -38.65 36.92
N LEU A 50 7.66 -38.10 36.50
CA LEU A 50 8.28 -38.48 35.23
C LEU A 50 8.84 -39.92 35.23
N ALA A 51 9.35 -40.41 36.37
CA ALA A 51 9.76 -41.81 36.50
C ALA A 51 8.56 -42.78 36.44
N GLU A 52 7.40 -42.39 36.97
CA GLU A 52 6.14 -43.14 36.79
C GLU A 52 5.72 -43.18 35.33
N LEU A 53 5.78 -42.06 34.61
CA LEU A 53 5.51 -42.00 33.17
C LEU A 53 6.48 -42.90 32.38
N ASP A 54 7.77 -42.88 32.70
CA ASP A 54 8.78 -43.74 32.06
C ASP A 54 8.52 -45.22 32.32
N ALA A 55 8.09 -45.56 33.54
CA ALA A 55 7.70 -46.92 33.88
C ALA A 55 6.42 -47.36 33.15
N PHE A 56 5.45 -46.45 32.98
CA PHE A 56 4.24 -46.67 32.19
C PHE A 56 4.57 -46.90 30.70
N ALA A 57 5.54 -46.17 30.17
CA ALA A 57 6.01 -46.26 28.79
C ALA A 57 6.96 -47.46 28.50
N ARG A 58 7.25 -48.31 29.48
CA ARG A 58 8.33 -49.32 29.40
C ARG A 58 8.19 -50.28 28.22
N GLU A 59 6.98 -50.71 27.92
CA GLU A 59 6.68 -51.66 26.84
C GLU A 59 6.38 -50.97 25.51
N ALA A 60 6.26 -49.64 25.49
CA ALA A 60 5.99 -48.89 24.27
C ALA A 60 7.19 -48.95 23.33
N ARG A 61 6.93 -49.29 22.07
CA ARG A 61 7.92 -49.26 21.00
C ARG A 61 8.11 -47.85 20.46
N PHE A 62 7.01 -47.12 20.28
CA PHE A 62 6.97 -45.77 19.73
C PHE A 62 6.36 -44.78 20.72
N VAL A 63 6.58 -43.49 20.50
CA VAL A 63 5.83 -42.40 21.16
C VAL A 63 5.17 -41.54 20.08
N LEU A 64 3.90 -41.19 20.24
CA LEU A 64 3.14 -40.45 19.24
C LEU A 64 2.37 -39.29 19.85
N ARG A 65 2.46 -38.13 19.17
CA ARG A 65 1.61 -36.96 19.45
C ARG A 65 1.54 -36.05 18.21
N HIS A 66 0.75 -34.99 18.31
CA HIS A 66 0.78 -33.88 17.38
C HIS A 66 1.79 -32.83 17.88
N ASN A 67 2.82 -32.54 17.07
CA ASN A 67 3.92 -31.64 17.38
C ASN A 67 4.86 -32.16 18.49
N ILE A 68 4.98 -33.48 18.67
CA ILE A 68 5.80 -34.12 19.71
C ILE A 68 7.28 -33.70 19.68
N LEU A 69 7.82 -33.50 18.47
CA LEU A 69 9.24 -33.24 18.24
C LEU A 69 9.63 -31.83 18.71
N ASN A 70 8.78 -30.84 18.45
CA ASN A 70 9.04 -29.45 18.81
C ASN A 70 8.36 -29.03 20.12
N HIS A 71 7.37 -29.80 20.58
CA HIS A 71 6.62 -29.55 21.80
C HIS A 71 7.08 -30.43 22.96
N ASP A 72 6.60 -31.67 23.04
CA ASP A 72 6.65 -32.50 24.22
C ASP A 72 8.07 -32.98 24.59
N LEU A 73 8.80 -33.60 23.66
CA LEU A 73 10.10 -34.22 23.94
C LEU A 73 11.16 -33.19 24.40
N PRO A 74 11.30 -32.01 23.79
CA PRO A 74 12.25 -31.00 24.26
C PRO A 74 12.00 -30.57 25.71
N ARG A 75 10.72 -30.48 26.12
CA ARG A 75 10.33 -30.04 27.47
C ARG A 75 10.59 -31.14 28.49
N LEU A 76 10.25 -32.39 28.16
CA LEU A 76 10.58 -33.54 29.00
C LEU A 76 12.11 -33.71 29.15
N ARG A 77 12.87 -33.57 28.07
CA ARG A 77 14.34 -33.67 28.07
C ARG A 77 15.01 -32.61 28.95
N ARG A 78 14.43 -31.40 29.05
CA ARG A 78 14.92 -30.35 29.96
C ARG A 78 14.74 -30.70 31.44
N LEU A 79 13.65 -31.38 31.78
CA LEU A 79 13.34 -31.73 33.17
C LEU A 79 14.02 -33.04 33.62
N ALA A 80 14.04 -34.05 32.75
CA ALA A 80 14.62 -35.36 33.01
C ALA A 80 15.21 -35.93 31.70
N PRO A 81 16.49 -35.65 31.39
CA PRO A 81 17.13 -36.12 30.16
C PRO A 81 17.38 -37.64 30.13
N ASP A 82 17.29 -38.30 31.28
CA ASP A 82 17.56 -39.72 31.51
C ASP A 82 16.34 -40.65 31.31
N LEU A 83 15.19 -40.10 30.93
CA LEU A 83 13.99 -40.91 30.65
C LEU A 83 14.21 -41.82 29.44
N ARG A 84 13.92 -43.11 29.59
CA ARG A 84 14.02 -44.12 28.52
C ARG A 84 13.04 -43.84 27.38
N LEU A 85 11.88 -43.24 27.67
CA LEU A 85 10.91 -42.85 26.66
C LEU A 85 11.48 -41.86 25.63
N LEU A 86 12.48 -41.04 26.01
CA LEU A 86 13.10 -40.06 25.10
C LEU A 86 13.98 -40.70 24.02
N ALA A 87 14.35 -41.97 24.18
CA ALA A 87 15.11 -42.76 23.22
C ALA A 87 14.22 -43.59 22.28
N ARG A 88 12.90 -43.58 22.49
CA ARG A 88 11.96 -44.30 21.63
C ARG A 88 11.74 -43.54 20.33
N PRO A 89 11.65 -44.22 19.17
CA PRO A 89 11.31 -43.55 17.92
C PRO A 89 9.96 -42.84 18.03
N SER A 90 9.93 -41.58 17.63
CA SER A 90 8.76 -40.72 17.74
C SER A 90 8.01 -40.59 16.42
N ILE A 91 6.68 -40.64 16.49
CA ILE A 91 5.78 -40.42 15.37
C ILE A 91 5.08 -39.08 15.61
N ASP A 92 5.36 -38.11 14.75
CA ASP A 92 4.74 -36.79 14.86
C ASP A 92 3.66 -36.63 13.78
N THR A 93 2.40 -36.58 14.21
CA THR A 93 1.27 -36.41 13.29
C THR A 93 1.28 -35.04 12.60
N LEU A 94 1.95 -34.02 13.15
CA LEU A 94 2.14 -32.74 12.46
C LEU A 94 3.03 -32.92 11.22
N PHE A 95 4.12 -33.68 11.35
CA PHE A 95 5.07 -33.93 10.26
C PHE A 95 4.51 -34.87 9.19
N LEU A 96 3.64 -35.82 9.59
CA LEU A 96 2.90 -36.68 8.66
C LEU A 96 1.81 -35.94 7.87
N SER A 97 1.21 -34.89 8.44
CA SER A 97 0.04 -34.21 7.85
C SER A 97 0.24 -33.76 6.39
N PRO A 98 1.29 -32.99 6.04
CA PRO A 98 1.50 -32.56 4.66
C PRO A 98 1.91 -33.69 3.71
N LEU A 99 2.37 -34.84 4.22
CA LEU A 99 2.65 -36.03 3.41
C LEU A 99 1.37 -36.82 3.13
N ALA A 100 0.49 -36.94 4.12
CA ALA A 100 -0.81 -37.62 4.02
C ALA A 100 -1.86 -36.81 3.24
N TYR A 101 -1.80 -35.48 3.34
CA TYR A 101 -2.76 -34.57 2.72
C TYR A 101 -2.05 -33.43 1.96
N PRO A 102 -1.26 -33.74 0.92
CA PRO A 102 -0.47 -32.72 0.23
C PRO A 102 -1.32 -31.61 -0.40
N ALA A 103 -2.55 -31.93 -0.84
CA ALA A 103 -3.46 -30.94 -1.43
C ALA A 103 -4.03 -29.95 -0.40
N ASN A 104 -4.30 -30.41 0.82
CA ASN A 104 -4.89 -29.62 1.90
C ASN A 104 -4.14 -29.86 3.21
N PRO A 105 -2.91 -29.36 3.35
CA PRO A 105 -2.04 -29.72 4.46
C PRO A 105 -2.39 -29.01 5.78
N TYR A 106 -3.43 -28.16 5.79
CA TYR A 106 -3.96 -27.51 6.99
C TYR A 106 -4.73 -28.52 7.85
N HIS A 107 -4.01 -29.28 8.66
CA HIS A 107 -4.63 -30.16 9.65
C HIS A 107 -4.49 -29.53 11.04
N ARG A 108 -5.58 -28.90 11.53
CA ARG A 108 -5.70 -28.49 12.93
C ARG A 108 -6.33 -29.64 13.69
N LEU A 109 -5.78 -30.07 14.81
CA LEU A 109 -6.52 -30.96 15.72
C LEU A 109 -7.79 -30.22 16.17
N ILE A 110 -8.94 -30.66 15.67
CA ILE A 110 -10.24 -30.09 16.07
C ILE A 110 -10.63 -30.73 17.41
N LYS A 111 -10.49 -29.96 18.49
CA LYS A 111 -10.88 -30.36 19.85
C LYS A 111 -12.39 -30.21 20.02
N ASN A 112 -13.18 -31.13 19.44
CA ASN A 112 -14.65 -31.08 19.47
C ASN A 112 -15.26 -31.12 20.89
N TYR A 113 -14.47 -31.45 21.92
CA TYR A 113 -14.89 -31.42 23.32
C TYR A 113 -14.82 -30.01 23.94
N GLN A 114 -14.13 -29.06 23.31
CA GLN A 114 -14.06 -27.67 23.75
C GLN A 114 -15.25 -26.89 23.20
N ILE A 115 -16.37 -26.92 23.94
CA ILE A 115 -17.62 -26.23 23.55
C ILE A 115 -17.48 -24.70 23.70
N VAL A 116 -16.55 -24.22 24.53
CA VAL A 116 -16.28 -22.80 24.82
C VAL A 116 -14.77 -22.57 24.84
N ARG A 117 -14.28 -21.41 24.36
CA ARG A 117 -12.83 -21.10 24.30
C ARG A 117 -12.09 -21.19 25.64
N ASP A 118 -12.80 -21.10 26.77
CA ASP A 118 -12.23 -21.12 28.13
C ASP A 118 -12.23 -22.51 28.79
N SER A 119 -12.56 -23.59 28.07
CA SER A 119 -12.52 -24.95 28.63
C SER A 119 -11.09 -25.42 28.90
N ILE A 120 -10.88 -26.02 30.08
CA ILE A 120 -9.59 -26.61 30.50
C ILE A 120 -9.18 -27.71 29.49
N ASN A 121 -7.94 -27.66 28.99
CA ASN A 121 -7.40 -28.71 28.12
C ASN A 121 -7.33 -30.06 28.86
N ASP A 122 -7.71 -31.14 28.17
CA ASP A 122 -7.58 -32.51 28.68
C ASP A 122 -6.49 -33.25 27.88
N PRO A 123 -5.28 -33.42 28.46
CA PRO A 123 -4.17 -34.01 27.73
C PRO A 123 -4.40 -35.49 27.36
N VAL A 124 -5.24 -36.20 28.10
CA VAL A 124 -5.58 -37.60 27.75
C VAL A 124 -6.45 -37.62 26.49
N GLN A 125 -7.48 -36.77 26.42
CA GLN A 125 -8.33 -36.65 25.23
C GLN A 125 -7.55 -36.17 24.00
N ASP A 126 -6.58 -35.28 24.20
CA ASP A 126 -5.69 -34.80 23.16
C ASP A 126 -4.74 -35.89 22.64
N ALA A 127 -4.19 -36.72 23.53
CA ALA A 127 -3.43 -37.90 23.13
C ALA A 127 -4.29 -38.89 22.32
N GLN A 128 -5.55 -39.13 22.71
CA GLN A 128 -6.49 -39.95 21.91
C GLN A 128 -6.78 -39.35 20.54
N LEU A 129 -6.97 -38.02 20.47
CA LEU A 129 -7.24 -37.33 19.22
C LEU A 129 -6.04 -37.44 18.27
N ALA A 130 -4.80 -37.35 18.76
CA ALA A 130 -3.63 -37.60 17.93
C ALA A 130 -3.59 -39.04 17.39
N GLY A 131 -3.99 -40.03 18.20
CA GLY A 131 -4.12 -41.42 17.73
C GLY A 131 -5.16 -41.58 16.62
N ARG A 132 -6.31 -40.89 16.71
CA ARG A 132 -7.32 -40.86 15.63
C ARG A 132 -6.79 -40.22 14.35
N VAL A 133 -6.15 -39.05 14.47
CA VAL A 133 -5.51 -38.35 13.34
C VAL A 133 -4.47 -39.25 12.67
N PHE A 134 -3.66 -39.96 13.45
CA PHE A 134 -2.70 -40.91 12.89
C PHE A 134 -3.36 -42.05 12.10
N ALA A 135 -4.49 -42.59 12.57
CA ALA A 135 -5.22 -43.61 11.84
C ALA A 135 -5.77 -43.08 10.50
N GLU A 136 -6.31 -41.86 10.48
CA GLU A 136 -6.74 -41.21 9.24
C GLU A 136 -5.56 -40.98 8.27
N GLN A 137 -4.42 -40.51 8.79
CA GLN A 137 -3.20 -40.34 8.01
C GLN A 137 -2.65 -41.66 7.47
N TRP A 138 -2.76 -42.74 8.24
CA TRP A 138 -2.38 -44.08 7.81
C TRP A 138 -3.21 -44.51 6.60
N ASP A 139 -4.53 -44.40 6.69
CA ASP A 139 -5.44 -44.77 5.60
C ASP A 139 -5.19 -43.91 4.36
N ALA A 140 -4.94 -42.61 4.54
CA ALA A 140 -4.59 -41.71 3.45
C ALA A 140 -3.27 -42.10 2.75
N LEU A 141 -2.21 -42.43 3.51
CA LEU A 141 -0.90 -42.81 2.97
C LEU A 141 -0.94 -44.19 2.30
N VAL A 142 -1.66 -45.16 2.87
CA VAL A 142 -1.90 -46.47 2.23
C VAL A 142 -2.70 -46.29 0.93
N GLY A 143 -3.74 -45.44 0.95
CA GLY A 143 -4.49 -45.09 -0.24
C GLY A 143 -3.64 -44.41 -1.32
N GLN A 144 -2.78 -43.46 -0.92
CA GLN A 144 -1.80 -42.83 -1.82
C GLN A 144 -0.88 -43.87 -2.46
N PHE A 145 -0.34 -44.82 -1.67
CA PHE A 145 0.56 -45.84 -2.17
C PHE A 145 -0.13 -46.80 -3.14
N ALA A 146 -1.41 -47.12 -2.90
CA ALA A 146 -2.21 -47.96 -3.79
C ALA A 146 -2.53 -47.30 -5.15
N VAL A 147 -2.68 -45.96 -5.19
CA VAL A 147 -3.12 -45.20 -6.38
C VAL A 147 -1.95 -44.58 -7.16
N ASN A 148 -0.90 -44.12 -6.47
CA ASN A 148 0.24 -43.38 -7.02
C ASN A 148 1.55 -44.07 -6.62
N SER A 149 1.86 -45.19 -7.29
CA SER A 149 2.73 -46.28 -6.80
C SER A 149 4.07 -45.92 -6.15
N ASP A 150 4.64 -44.73 -6.37
CA ASP A 150 6.03 -44.46 -6.00
C ASP A 150 6.23 -43.30 -5.00
N VAL A 151 5.23 -42.44 -4.78
CA VAL A 151 5.43 -41.21 -3.97
C VAL A 151 5.71 -41.52 -2.48
N PRO A 152 4.95 -42.40 -1.80
CA PRO A 152 5.26 -42.78 -0.43
C PRO A 152 6.61 -43.51 -0.25
N LEU A 153 7.14 -44.15 -1.31
CA LEU A 153 8.50 -44.73 -1.30
C LEU A 153 9.55 -43.63 -1.09
N LEU A 154 9.40 -42.52 -1.81
CA LEU A 154 10.28 -41.36 -1.71
C LEU A 154 10.22 -40.74 -0.31
N TYR A 155 9.01 -40.59 0.26
CA TYR A 155 8.86 -40.10 1.64
C TYR A 155 9.65 -40.96 2.62
N ARG A 156 9.47 -42.27 2.57
CA ARG A 156 10.17 -43.19 3.48
C ARG A 156 11.68 -43.13 3.30
N GLY A 157 12.16 -43.11 2.04
CA GLY A 157 13.58 -43.01 1.73
C GLY A 157 14.23 -41.73 2.28
N PHE A 158 13.57 -40.58 2.09
CA PHE A 158 14.08 -39.29 2.56
C PHE A 158 14.03 -39.10 4.08
N LEU A 159 13.05 -39.70 4.75
CA LEU A 159 12.90 -39.58 6.21
C LEU A 159 13.74 -40.60 6.99
N ALA A 160 14.03 -41.78 6.41
CA ALA A 160 14.69 -42.88 7.13
C ALA A 160 16.14 -42.59 7.56
N ALA A 161 16.82 -41.64 6.90
CA ALA A 161 18.20 -41.27 7.23
C ALA A 161 18.29 -40.28 8.40
N ASP A 162 17.17 -39.68 8.80
CA ASP A 162 17.12 -38.69 9.88
C ASP A 162 16.70 -39.35 11.19
N ALA A 163 17.50 -39.16 12.24
CA ALA A 163 17.28 -39.82 13.52
C ALA A 163 16.01 -39.35 14.25
N GLU A 164 15.59 -38.10 14.06
CA GLU A 164 14.36 -37.56 14.68
C GLU A 164 13.11 -38.03 13.92
N LEU A 165 13.22 -38.20 12.61
CA LEU A 165 12.12 -38.62 11.73
C LEU A 165 12.09 -40.14 11.47
N ALA A 166 13.05 -40.90 12.03
CA ALA A 166 13.12 -42.35 11.90
C ALA A 166 11.83 -43.06 12.36
N GLY A 167 11.20 -42.59 13.44
CA GLY A 167 9.91 -43.14 13.89
C GLY A 167 8.78 -42.95 12.88
N THR A 168 8.77 -41.83 12.16
CA THR A 168 7.85 -41.57 11.06
C THR A 168 8.14 -42.50 9.87
N ALA A 169 9.41 -42.72 9.53
CA ALA A 169 9.82 -43.67 8.49
C ALA A 169 9.49 -45.14 8.86
N GLU A 170 9.57 -45.50 10.14
CA GLU A 170 9.13 -46.80 10.65
C GLU A 170 7.60 -46.96 10.61
N ALA A 171 6.84 -45.89 10.86
CA ALA A 171 5.38 -45.91 10.70
C ALA A 171 5.00 -46.21 9.23
N LEU A 172 5.68 -45.57 8.27
CA LEU A 172 5.52 -45.88 6.83
C LEU A 172 5.90 -47.34 6.51
N ALA A 173 6.93 -47.88 7.17
CA ALA A 173 7.27 -49.30 7.05
C ALA A 173 6.10 -50.21 7.51
N GLY A 174 5.46 -49.84 8.62
CA GLY A 174 4.26 -50.52 9.12
C GLY A 174 3.09 -50.50 8.13
N MET A 175 2.97 -49.45 7.32
CA MET A 175 1.98 -49.33 6.24
C MET A 175 2.29 -50.24 5.03
N GLY A 176 3.37 -51.01 5.07
CA GLY A 176 3.80 -51.88 3.99
C GLY A 176 4.59 -51.18 2.89
N ILE A 177 4.94 -49.89 3.07
CA ILE A 177 5.69 -49.09 2.09
C ILE A 177 7.17 -49.52 2.13
N PRO A 178 7.77 -50.05 1.04
CA PRO A 178 9.17 -50.44 0.98
C PRO A 178 10.17 -49.30 1.22
N LEU A 179 11.40 -49.65 1.63
CA LEU A 179 12.47 -48.68 1.84
C LEU A 179 13.30 -48.55 0.56
N LEU A 180 13.41 -47.34 0.04
CA LEU A 180 14.24 -47.01 -1.11
C LEU A 180 15.46 -46.21 -0.63
N GLN A 181 16.67 -46.57 -1.06
CA GLN A 181 17.92 -45.97 -0.59
C GLN A 181 18.97 -45.87 -1.70
N GLY A 182 19.99 -45.05 -1.47
CA GLY A 182 21.12 -44.89 -2.39
C GLY A 182 20.69 -44.43 -3.78
N ASN A 183 21.31 -45.01 -4.81
CA ASN A 183 21.06 -44.62 -6.20
C ASN A 183 19.60 -44.84 -6.62
N ASP A 184 18.95 -45.91 -6.16
CA ASP A 184 17.55 -46.19 -6.50
C ASP A 184 16.63 -45.07 -6.01
N LEU A 185 16.91 -44.47 -4.83
CA LEU A 185 16.16 -43.33 -4.30
C LEU A 185 16.37 -42.08 -5.16
N HIS A 186 17.61 -41.82 -5.56
CA HIS A 186 17.96 -40.67 -6.38
C HIS A 186 17.33 -40.76 -7.78
N ASP A 187 17.37 -41.94 -8.40
CA ASP A 187 16.81 -42.20 -9.71
C ASP A 187 15.27 -42.11 -9.71
N ALA A 188 14.63 -42.69 -8.69
CA ALA A 188 13.18 -42.58 -8.52
C ALA A 188 12.74 -41.12 -8.31
N PHE A 189 13.46 -40.36 -7.48
CA PHE A 189 13.19 -38.94 -7.29
C PHE A 189 13.39 -38.14 -8.58
N ALA A 190 14.46 -38.39 -9.33
CA ALA A 190 14.73 -37.74 -10.60
C ALA A 190 13.60 -37.99 -11.61
N TRP A 191 13.17 -39.25 -11.74
CA TRP A 191 12.07 -39.64 -12.63
C TRP A 191 10.75 -38.99 -12.24
N PHE A 192 10.44 -38.95 -10.93
CA PHE A 192 9.26 -38.27 -10.41
C PHE A 192 9.32 -36.76 -10.68
N ALA A 193 10.39 -36.09 -10.25
CA ALA A 193 10.51 -34.64 -10.31
C ALA A 193 10.51 -34.10 -11.75
N ARG A 194 11.08 -34.83 -12.72
CA ARG A 194 11.09 -34.43 -14.15
C ARG A 194 9.71 -34.24 -14.77
N ARG A 195 8.65 -34.84 -14.19
CA ARG A 195 7.25 -34.65 -14.66
C ARG A 195 6.63 -33.35 -14.18
N HIS A 196 7.15 -32.80 -13.09
CA HIS A 196 6.55 -31.69 -12.37
C HIS A 196 7.47 -30.47 -12.32
N ALA A 197 8.63 -30.48 -12.97
CA ALA A 197 9.62 -29.41 -12.83
C ALA A 197 10.50 -29.25 -14.07
N CYS A 198 11.28 -28.18 -14.08
CA CYS A 198 12.29 -27.90 -15.10
C CYS A 198 13.35 -29.00 -15.15
N LEU A 199 13.61 -29.58 -16.33
CA LEU A 199 14.54 -30.71 -16.50
C LEU A 199 15.95 -30.39 -15.98
N ALA A 200 16.51 -29.25 -16.39
CA ALA A 200 17.86 -28.85 -15.98
C ALA A 200 17.97 -28.57 -14.48
N ALA A 201 16.88 -28.06 -13.87
CA ALA A 201 16.83 -27.83 -12.44
C ALA A 201 16.80 -29.15 -11.67
N VAL A 202 16.04 -30.14 -12.16
CA VAL A 202 16.04 -31.50 -11.59
C VAL A 202 17.41 -32.13 -11.71
N ASP A 203 18.04 -32.06 -12.89
CA ASP A 203 19.38 -32.62 -13.12
C ASP A 203 20.39 -32.02 -12.11
N THR A 204 20.36 -30.70 -11.92
CA THR A 204 21.22 -30.01 -10.93
C THR A 204 20.95 -30.47 -9.51
N LEU A 205 19.67 -30.57 -9.12
CA LEU A 205 19.27 -30.97 -7.76
C LEU A 205 19.67 -32.43 -7.48
N VAL A 206 19.54 -33.31 -8.47
CA VAL A 206 19.93 -34.72 -8.37
C VAL A 206 21.44 -34.85 -8.24
N THR A 207 22.24 -34.06 -8.97
CA THR A 207 23.70 -34.01 -8.75
C THR A 207 24.04 -33.62 -7.33
N GLN A 208 23.44 -32.55 -6.80
CA GLN A 208 23.64 -32.12 -5.41
C GLN A 208 23.22 -33.19 -4.40
N LEU A 209 22.16 -33.94 -4.69
CA LEU A 209 21.69 -35.05 -3.88
C LEU A 209 22.69 -36.22 -3.88
N VAL A 210 23.20 -36.62 -5.05
CA VAL A 210 24.22 -37.68 -5.20
C VAL A 210 25.51 -37.31 -4.47
N ASP A 211 25.92 -36.04 -4.54
CA ASP A 211 27.11 -35.51 -3.89
C ASP A 211 26.94 -35.33 -2.36
N GLY A 212 25.75 -35.60 -1.81
CA GLY A 212 25.46 -35.46 -0.38
C GLY A 212 25.40 -34.01 0.10
N LEU A 213 25.16 -33.06 -0.81
CA LEU A 213 25.12 -31.63 -0.51
C LEU A 213 23.75 -31.15 0.01
N LEU A 214 22.74 -32.02 0.00
CA LEU A 214 21.38 -31.70 0.43
C LEU A 214 20.94 -32.60 1.59
N PRO A 215 20.33 -32.03 2.65
CA PRO A 215 19.64 -32.85 3.63
C PRO A 215 18.43 -33.54 2.99
N LEU A 216 18.21 -34.80 3.35
CA LEU A 216 17.16 -35.62 2.76
C LEU A 216 15.73 -35.24 3.21
N PRO A 217 15.43 -34.96 4.49
CA PRO A 217 14.05 -34.76 4.94
C PRO A 217 13.25 -33.66 4.20
N PRO A 218 13.83 -32.49 3.85
CA PRO A 218 13.15 -31.50 3.02
C PRO A 218 12.61 -32.06 1.70
N LEU A 219 13.29 -33.05 1.09
CA LEU A 219 12.86 -33.63 -0.19
C LEU A 219 11.57 -34.45 -0.07
N ALA A 220 11.22 -34.96 1.13
CA ALA A 220 9.91 -35.58 1.36
C ALA A 220 8.77 -34.56 1.16
N TYR A 221 8.93 -33.34 1.71
CA TYR A 221 7.94 -32.26 1.57
C TYR A 221 7.93 -31.64 0.18
N VAL A 222 9.10 -31.53 -0.47
CA VAL A 222 9.18 -31.17 -1.89
C VAL A 222 8.41 -32.16 -2.75
N THR A 223 8.61 -33.46 -2.51
CA THR A 223 7.90 -34.53 -3.23
C THR A 223 6.39 -34.44 -3.01
N ALA A 224 5.97 -34.26 -1.75
CA ALA A 224 4.56 -34.12 -1.40
C ALA A 224 3.92 -32.93 -2.10
N TRP A 225 4.55 -31.76 -2.06
CA TRP A 225 4.05 -30.57 -2.73
C TRP A 225 4.02 -30.74 -4.26
N LEU A 226 5.07 -31.32 -4.87
CA LEU A 226 5.12 -31.57 -6.32
C LEU A 226 4.01 -32.50 -6.81
N SER A 227 3.62 -33.49 -5.99
CA SER A 227 2.58 -34.46 -6.33
C SER A 227 1.20 -33.84 -6.57
N VAL A 228 0.97 -32.63 -6.04
CA VAL A 228 -0.28 -31.86 -6.15
C VAL A 228 -0.07 -30.49 -6.82
N ALA A 229 1.09 -30.26 -7.41
CA ALA A 229 1.44 -28.98 -8.01
C ALA A 229 0.50 -28.63 -9.17
N GLY A 230 0.09 -27.36 -9.25
CA GLY A 230 -0.87 -26.86 -10.23
C GLY A 230 -2.33 -26.85 -9.75
N GLY A 231 -2.62 -27.41 -8.56
CA GLY A 231 -3.88 -27.22 -7.83
C GLY A 231 -3.83 -26.06 -6.83
N ASN A 232 -4.79 -26.04 -5.89
CA ASN A 232 -4.89 -25.04 -4.83
C ASN A 232 -3.97 -25.33 -3.61
N SER A 233 -3.04 -26.28 -3.70
CA SER A 233 -2.14 -26.61 -2.60
C SER A 233 -1.18 -25.46 -2.26
N VAL A 234 -1.06 -25.17 -0.97
CA VAL A 234 -0.14 -24.17 -0.41
C VAL A 234 0.90 -24.88 0.44
N LEU A 235 2.17 -24.47 0.34
CA LEU A 235 3.21 -24.96 1.22
C LEU A 235 2.94 -24.48 2.67
N PRO A 236 2.75 -25.39 3.64
CA PRO A 236 2.40 -25.00 4.99
C PRO A 236 3.43 -24.04 5.61
N PRO A 237 3.00 -22.98 6.30
CA PRO A 237 3.92 -22.03 6.94
C PRO A 237 4.90 -22.70 7.89
N TRP A 238 4.44 -23.65 8.72
CA TRP A 238 5.32 -24.35 9.64
C TRP A 238 6.39 -25.19 8.90
N VAL A 239 6.07 -25.77 7.73
CA VAL A 239 7.06 -26.48 6.89
C VAL A 239 8.09 -25.49 6.35
N ARG A 240 7.68 -24.29 5.93
CA ARG A 240 8.61 -23.23 5.49
C ARG A 240 9.56 -22.80 6.60
N HIS A 241 9.06 -22.65 7.82
CA HIS A 241 9.88 -22.25 8.97
C HIS A 241 10.81 -23.38 9.44
N GLN A 242 10.29 -24.61 9.53
CA GLN A 242 11.06 -25.77 9.99
C GLN A 242 12.09 -26.23 8.94
N PHE A 243 11.74 -26.16 7.66
CA PHE A 243 12.57 -26.60 6.54
C PHE A 243 12.69 -25.49 5.47
N PRO A 244 13.47 -24.42 5.71
CA PRO A 244 13.59 -23.30 4.78
C PRO A 244 14.04 -23.72 3.37
N LEU A 245 14.83 -24.80 3.26
CA LEU A 245 15.28 -25.35 1.99
C LEU A 245 14.14 -25.85 1.09
N VAL A 246 12.98 -26.20 1.64
CA VAL A 246 11.83 -26.65 0.81
C VAL A 246 11.40 -25.55 -0.15
N ALA A 247 11.26 -24.32 0.34
CA ALA A 247 10.87 -23.18 -0.50
C ALA A 247 11.95 -22.84 -1.54
N SER A 248 13.24 -22.94 -1.20
CA SER A 248 14.32 -22.68 -2.17
C SER A 248 14.44 -23.76 -3.23
N ILE A 249 14.29 -25.04 -2.87
CA ILE A 249 14.30 -26.16 -3.82
C ILE A 249 13.11 -26.06 -4.78
N LEU A 250 11.91 -25.80 -4.28
CA LEU A 250 10.74 -25.56 -5.13
C LEU A 250 10.94 -24.37 -6.07
N HIS A 251 11.68 -23.33 -5.64
CA HIS A 251 11.97 -22.17 -6.46
C HIS A 251 12.89 -22.58 -7.62
N GLN A 252 13.99 -23.27 -7.30
CA GLN A 252 14.91 -23.78 -8.29
C GLN A 252 14.23 -24.69 -9.31
N LEU A 253 13.37 -25.60 -8.85
CA LEU A 253 12.69 -26.58 -9.69
C LEU A 253 11.64 -25.97 -10.62
N ARG A 254 10.91 -24.94 -10.16
CA ARG A 254 9.66 -24.51 -10.82
C ARG A 254 9.60 -23.07 -11.28
N GLU A 255 10.49 -22.20 -10.80
CA GLU A 255 10.55 -20.79 -11.20
C GLU A 255 11.64 -20.49 -12.24
N ASN A 256 12.66 -21.36 -12.34
CA ASN A 256 13.76 -21.19 -13.28
C ASN A 256 13.51 -21.92 -14.61
N CYS A 257 13.46 -21.14 -15.70
CA CYS A 257 13.32 -21.69 -17.05
C CYS A 257 14.69 -22.10 -17.63
N CYS A 258 14.83 -23.35 -18.10
CA CYS A 258 16.08 -23.82 -18.73
C CYS A 258 16.20 -23.49 -20.22
N HIS A 259 15.13 -22.98 -20.84
CA HIS A 259 15.05 -22.70 -22.28
C HIS A 259 15.34 -23.90 -23.21
N ARG A 260 15.45 -25.13 -22.68
CA ARG A 260 15.66 -26.32 -23.50
C ARG A 260 14.38 -26.67 -24.27
N PRO A 261 14.47 -26.98 -25.59
CA PRO A 261 13.31 -27.30 -26.41
C PRO A 261 12.63 -28.61 -25.99
N ASP A 262 13.33 -29.54 -25.35
CA ASP A 262 12.81 -30.82 -24.85
C ASP A 262 12.18 -30.72 -23.44
N CYS A 263 12.22 -29.57 -22.78
CA CYS A 263 11.64 -29.40 -21.44
C CYS A 263 10.15 -29.04 -21.50
N ASP A 264 9.29 -30.06 -21.45
CA ASP A 264 7.83 -29.90 -21.49
C ASP A 264 7.30 -28.97 -20.40
N TYR A 265 7.82 -29.10 -19.17
CA TYR A 265 7.44 -28.22 -18.06
C TYR A 265 7.65 -26.75 -18.41
N CYS A 266 8.85 -26.39 -18.89
CA CYS A 266 9.17 -25.00 -19.20
C CYS A 266 8.37 -24.44 -20.37
N ARG A 267 8.14 -25.23 -21.42
CA ARG A 267 7.29 -24.79 -22.54
C ARG A 267 5.85 -24.52 -22.09
N ASN A 268 5.34 -25.30 -21.15
CA ASN A 268 3.96 -25.17 -20.67
C ASN A 268 3.77 -24.13 -19.57
N HIS A 269 4.80 -23.85 -18.74
CA HIS A 269 4.67 -23.03 -17.53
C HIS A 269 5.43 -21.69 -17.58
N HIS A 270 6.41 -21.54 -18.48
CA HIS A 270 7.23 -20.33 -18.59
C HIS A 270 7.04 -19.57 -19.91
N ASP A 271 6.12 -19.99 -20.77
CA ASP A 271 5.76 -19.28 -22.00
C ASP A 271 4.52 -18.39 -21.80
N PRO A 272 4.68 -17.05 -21.74
CA PRO A 272 3.55 -16.15 -21.59
C PRO A 272 2.55 -16.19 -22.76
N ARG A 273 3.00 -16.47 -23.99
CA ARG A 273 2.11 -16.53 -25.17
C ARG A 273 1.15 -17.72 -25.07
N SER A 274 1.65 -18.85 -24.57
CA SER A 274 0.81 -20.01 -24.32
C SER A 274 -0.25 -19.74 -23.25
N TYR A 275 0.08 -19.04 -22.16
CA TYR A 275 -0.94 -18.63 -21.18
C TYR A 275 -1.94 -17.63 -21.75
N LEU A 276 -1.47 -16.66 -22.54
CA LEU A 276 -2.31 -15.67 -23.19
C LEU A 276 -3.38 -16.35 -24.07
N ARG A 277 -2.96 -17.31 -24.91
CA ARG A 277 -3.89 -18.06 -25.78
C ARG A 277 -4.82 -18.97 -24.99
N ASN A 278 -4.28 -19.75 -24.05
CA ASN A 278 -5.05 -20.81 -23.39
C ASN A 278 -6.02 -20.28 -22.34
N PHE A 279 -5.67 -19.19 -21.64
CA PHE A 279 -6.53 -18.62 -20.60
C PHE A 279 -7.32 -17.43 -21.12
N TYR A 280 -6.70 -16.45 -21.77
CA TYR A 280 -7.43 -15.24 -22.20
C TYR A 280 -8.11 -15.40 -23.57
N GLY A 281 -7.77 -16.44 -24.35
CA GLY A 281 -8.30 -16.62 -25.70
C GLY A 281 -7.76 -15.62 -26.72
N PHE A 282 -6.75 -14.81 -26.37
CA PHE A 282 -6.15 -13.84 -27.29
C PHE A 282 -5.08 -14.52 -28.15
N PRO A 283 -5.06 -14.28 -29.48
CA PRO A 283 -4.15 -14.98 -30.38
C PRO A 283 -2.67 -14.61 -30.18
N ASP A 284 -2.37 -13.34 -29.86
CA ASP A 284 -1.02 -12.86 -29.55
C ASP A 284 -1.06 -11.57 -28.71
N PHE A 285 0.08 -11.14 -28.19
CA PHE A 285 0.25 -9.84 -27.56
C PHE A 285 0.02 -8.71 -28.55
N ARG A 286 -0.35 -7.53 -28.05
CA ARG A 286 -0.59 -6.37 -28.91
C ARG A 286 0.73 -5.89 -29.52
N ALA A 287 0.76 -5.67 -30.82
CA ALA A 287 1.94 -5.15 -31.51
C ALA A 287 2.35 -3.75 -31.01
N GLU A 288 1.38 -2.91 -30.65
CA GLU A 288 1.62 -1.56 -30.15
C GLU A 288 1.01 -1.31 -28.75
N PRO A 289 1.70 -0.53 -27.89
CA PRO A 289 2.98 0.13 -28.15
C PRO A 289 4.16 -0.86 -28.28
N ALA A 290 5.12 -0.53 -29.14
CA ALA A 290 6.32 -1.32 -29.36
C ALA A 290 7.52 -0.76 -28.59
N THR A 291 8.53 -1.60 -28.31
CA THR A 291 9.85 -1.16 -27.85
C THR A 291 10.60 -0.45 -28.97
N ALA A 292 11.74 0.17 -28.63
CA ALA A 292 12.61 0.81 -29.62
C ALA A 292 13.07 -0.16 -30.73
N ASP A 293 13.16 -1.45 -30.40
CA ASP A 293 13.58 -2.52 -31.32
C ASP A 293 12.39 -3.14 -32.09
N GLY A 294 11.17 -2.58 -31.96
CA GLY A 294 9.99 -3.01 -32.71
C GLY A 294 9.25 -4.23 -32.13
N HIS A 295 9.61 -4.69 -30.93
CA HIS A 295 8.90 -5.78 -30.25
C HIS A 295 7.69 -5.28 -29.46
N SER A 296 6.68 -6.13 -29.23
CA SER A 296 5.54 -5.78 -28.38
C SER A 296 6.02 -5.39 -26.97
N LEU A 297 5.72 -4.17 -26.54
CA LEU A 297 6.06 -3.73 -25.18
C LEU A 297 5.31 -4.55 -24.13
N GLN A 298 4.07 -4.94 -24.44
CA GLN A 298 3.25 -5.76 -23.55
C GLN A 298 3.91 -7.12 -23.30
N GLU A 299 4.41 -7.77 -24.35
CA GLU A 299 5.13 -9.05 -24.25
C GLU A 299 6.40 -8.91 -23.41
N GLU A 300 7.19 -7.88 -23.66
CA GLU A 300 8.45 -7.63 -22.93
C GLU A 300 8.21 -7.41 -21.42
N ILE A 301 7.20 -6.62 -21.08
CA ILE A 301 6.81 -6.38 -19.69
C ILE A 301 6.33 -7.68 -19.04
N VAL A 302 5.42 -8.41 -19.67
CA VAL A 302 4.89 -9.68 -19.15
C VAL A 302 6.02 -10.69 -18.97
N THR A 303 6.92 -10.80 -19.94
CA THR A 303 8.07 -11.72 -19.89
C THR A 303 9.01 -11.35 -18.74
N ALA A 304 9.32 -10.07 -18.58
CA ALA A 304 10.15 -9.61 -17.47
C ALA A 304 9.48 -9.85 -16.11
N ALA A 305 8.19 -9.54 -15.99
CA ALA A 305 7.40 -9.76 -14.79
C ALA A 305 7.28 -11.25 -14.45
N ALA A 306 7.04 -12.12 -15.43
CA ALA A 306 6.91 -13.57 -15.25
C ALA A 306 8.23 -14.22 -14.79
N ARG A 307 9.37 -13.65 -15.18
CA ARG A 307 10.72 -14.03 -14.72
C ARG A 307 11.08 -13.49 -13.34
N GLY A 308 10.16 -12.82 -12.64
CA GLY A 308 10.39 -12.34 -11.28
C GLY A 308 11.24 -11.07 -11.20
N HIS A 309 11.32 -10.26 -12.24
CA HIS A 309 12.00 -8.96 -12.16
C HIS A 309 11.10 -7.90 -11.51
N SER A 310 11.70 -7.05 -10.69
CA SER A 310 11.13 -5.75 -10.32
C SER A 310 11.17 -4.80 -11.52
N LEU A 311 10.10 -4.05 -11.76
CA LEU A 311 9.98 -3.21 -12.94
C LEU A 311 9.10 -1.98 -12.74
N PHE A 312 9.35 -0.95 -13.53
CA PHE A 312 8.52 0.23 -13.67
C PHE A 312 8.06 0.32 -15.13
N ALA A 313 6.76 0.26 -15.38
CA ALA A 313 6.17 0.29 -16.70
C ALA A 313 5.18 1.44 -16.88
N THR A 314 5.37 2.24 -17.93
CA THR A 314 4.36 3.21 -18.40
C THR A 314 3.67 2.67 -19.65
N LEU A 315 2.35 2.48 -19.58
CA LEU A 315 1.53 2.11 -20.74
C LEU A 315 0.33 3.05 -20.83
N PRO A 316 0.00 3.61 -22.00
CA PRO A 316 -1.14 4.50 -22.13
C PRO A 316 -2.45 3.81 -21.71
N THR A 317 -3.45 4.60 -21.31
CA THR A 317 -4.79 4.08 -20.99
C THR A 317 -5.35 3.27 -22.15
N GLY A 318 -5.87 2.08 -21.83
CA GLY A 318 -6.32 1.11 -22.85
C GLY A 318 -5.19 0.31 -23.49
N GLY A 319 -3.92 0.50 -23.11
CA GLY A 319 -2.75 -0.25 -23.62
C GLY A 319 -2.61 -1.68 -23.09
N GLY A 320 -3.53 -2.15 -22.24
CA GLY A 320 -3.49 -3.50 -21.67
C GLY A 320 -2.64 -3.62 -20.40
N LYS A 321 -2.53 -2.54 -19.62
CA LYS A 321 -1.79 -2.48 -18.33
C LYS A 321 -2.16 -3.62 -17.38
N SER A 322 -3.45 -3.90 -17.19
CA SER A 322 -3.91 -4.96 -16.28
C SER A 322 -3.44 -6.35 -16.70
N LEU A 323 -3.41 -6.63 -18.00
CA LEU A 323 -2.86 -7.89 -18.52
C LEU A 323 -1.38 -8.03 -18.14
N CYS A 324 -0.61 -6.93 -18.17
CA CYS A 324 0.81 -6.95 -17.86
C CYS A 324 1.14 -7.39 -16.43
N TYR A 325 0.22 -7.28 -15.47
CA TYR A 325 0.43 -7.78 -14.10
C TYR A 325 -0.42 -9.01 -13.76
N LEU A 326 -1.63 -9.15 -14.30
CA LEU A 326 -2.51 -10.29 -14.03
C LEU A 326 -2.02 -11.57 -14.69
N LEU A 327 -1.50 -11.52 -15.91
CA LEU A 327 -1.00 -12.70 -16.62
C LEU A 327 0.25 -13.27 -15.92
N PRO A 328 1.28 -12.49 -15.56
CA PRO A 328 2.38 -12.98 -14.73
C PRO A 328 1.96 -13.52 -13.36
N ALA A 329 0.93 -12.92 -12.73
CA ALA A 329 0.39 -13.39 -11.47
C ALA A 329 -0.26 -14.78 -11.61
N LEU A 330 -1.06 -15.00 -12.66
CA LEU A 330 -1.62 -16.29 -13.04
C LEU A 330 -0.52 -17.34 -13.28
N MET A 331 0.55 -16.97 -13.99
CA MET A 331 1.70 -17.87 -14.21
C MET A 331 2.41 -18.25 -12.91
N ARG A 332 2.58 -17.30 -11.97
CA ARG A 332 3.14 -17.56 -10.63
C ARG A 332 2.25 -18.47 -9.80
N TYR A 333 0.94 -18.27 -9.90
CA TYR A 333 -0.05 -19.13 -9.25
C TYR A 333 0.02 -20.57 -9.77
N HIS A 334 0.01 -20.80 -11.08
CA HIS A 334 0.11 -22.16 -11.61
C HIS A 334 1.47 -22.82 -11.37
N ARG A 335 2.56 -22.03 -11.35
CA ARG A 335 3.88 -22.56 -11.02
C ARG A 335 3.98 -22.94 -9.55
N ARG A 336 3.57 -22.11 -8.60
CA ARG A 336 3.87 -22.34 -7.16
C ARG A 336 2.76 -22.00 -6.18
N ASN A 337 1.60 -21.58 -6.66
CA ASN A 337 0.50 -21.08 -5.85
C ASN A 337 0.95 -19.96 -4.89
N THR A 338 1.83 -19.09 -5.39
CA THR A 338 2.26 -17.89 -4.66
C THR A 338 1.22 -16.79 -4.81
N LEU A 339 1.06 -15.99 -3.75
CA LEU A 339 0.11 -14.88 -3.72
C LEU A 339 0.72 -13.65 -4.39
N THR A 340 0.05 -13.11 -5.41
CA THR A 340 0.36 -11.78 -5.94
C THR A 340 -0.59 -10.76 -5.33
N ILE A 341 -0.05 -9.72 -4.70
CA ILE A 341 -0.84 -8.65 -4.11
C ILE A 341 -0.76 -7.42 -5.01
N VAL A 342 -1.92 -6.95 -5.48
CA VAL A 342 -2.07 -5.79 -6.36
C VAL A 342 -2.66 -4.64 -5.56
N ILE A 343 -1.82 -3.65 -5.22
CA ILE A 343 -2.21 -2.45 -4.51
C ILE A 343 -2.76 -1.45 -5.54
N SER A 344 -4.04 -1.08 -5.38
CA SER A 344 -4.74 -0.17 -6.27
C SER A 344 -5.54 0.86 -5.47
N PRO A 345 -5.60 2.14 -5.87
CA PRO A 345 -6.33 3.16 -5.10
C PRO A 345 -7.84 3.13 -5.40
N LEU A 346 -8.26 2.38 -6.41
CA LEU A 346 -9.56 2.50 -7.05
C LEU A 346 -10.44 1.31 -6.70
N GLN A 347 -11.05 1.37 -5.51
CA GLN A 347 -11.87 0.27 -4.97
C GLN A 347 -12.98 -0.22 -5.92
N ALA A 348 -13.67 0.70 -6.61
CA ALA A 348 -14.72 0.34 -7.56
C ALA A 348 -14.19 -0.45 -8.76
N LEU A 349 -13.02 -0.07 -9.28
CA LEU A 349 -12.40 -0.72 -10.44
C LEU A 349 -11.80 -2.09 -10.10
N MET A 350 -11.38 -2.30 -8.85
CA MET A 350 -10.81 -3.59 -8.43
C MET A 350 -11.80 -4.73 -8.64
N LYS A 351 -13.09 -4.53 -8.33
CA LYS A 351 -14.12 -5.55 -8.53
C LYS A 351 -14.31 -5.86 -10.01
N ASP A 352 -14.45 -4.84 -10.84
CA ASP A 352 -14.62 -5.00 -12.28
C ASP A 352 -13.41 -5.70 -12.92
N GLN A 353 -12.20 -5.40 -12.46
CA GLN A 353 -10.98 -6.08 -12.91
C GLN A 353 -10.97 -7.57 -12.54
N VAL A 354 -11.39 -7.92 -11.32
CA VAL A 354 -11.50 -9.31 -10.87
C VAL A 354 -12.57 -10.04 -11.67
N ASP A 355 -13.76 -9.47 -11.80
CA ASP A 355 -14.88 -10.09 -12.51
C ASP A 355 -14.54 -10.30 -14.00
N ASN A 356 -13.89 -9.31 -14.63
CA ASN A 356 -13.42 -9.42 -16.01
C ASN A 356 -12.31 -10.47 -16.17
N PHE A 357 -11.33 -10.49 -15.27
CA PHE A 357 -10.29 -11.51 -15.24
C PHE A 357 -10.88 -12.91 -15.12
N SER A 358 -11.82 -13.11 -14.19
CA SER A 358 -12.47 -14.40 -13.97
C SER A 358 -13.30 -14.85 -15.17
N ARG A 359 -14.04 -13.93 -15.79
CA ARG A 359 -14.81 -14.20 -17.02
C ARG A 359 -13.92 -14.58 -18.19
N LEU A 360 -12.82 -13.86 -18.40
CA LEU A 360 -11.91 -14.10 -19.54
C LEU A 360 -11.13 -15.41 -19.35
N THR A 361 -10.61 -15.65 -18.15
CA THR A 361 -9.74 -16.80 -17.87
C THR A 361 -10.49 -18.09 -17.51
N GLY A 362 -11.77 -17.98 -17.15
CA GLY A 362 -12.55 -19.09 -16.60
C GLY A 362 -12.14 -19.49 -15.17
N THR A 363 -11.29 -18.70 -14.51
CA THR A 363 -10.73 -19.01 -13.18
C THR A 363 -11.33 -18.12 -12.09
N ARG A 364 -11.35 -18.59 -10.83
CA ARG A 364 -11.80 -17.82 -9.66
C ARG A 364 -10.66 -17.49 -8.68
N ILE A 365 -9.44 -17.45 -9.19
CA ILE A 365 -8.23 -17.28 -8.36
C ILE A 365 -7.94 -15.83 -7.98
N ALA A 366 -8.74 -14.89 -8.46
CA ALA A 366 -8.60 -13.46 -8.18
C ALA A 366 -9.72 -12.98 -7.27
N ALA A 367 -9.40 -12.11 -6.32
CA ALA A 367 -10.36 -11.45 -5.45
C ALA A 367 -9.96 -9.99 -5.18
N ALA A 368 -10.94 -9.18 -4.82
CA ALA A 368 -10.73 -7.80 -4.38
C ALA A 368 -11.03 -7.70 -2.88
N LEU A 369 -10.17 -7.00 -2.13
CA LEU A 369 -10.35 -6.71 -0.71
C LEU A 369 -10.29 -5.19 -0.50
N SER A 370 -11.42 -4.62 -0.09
CA SER A 370 -11.56 -3.17 0.15
C SER A 370 -12.52 -2.91 1.32
N GLY A 371 -12.67 -1.63 1.70
CA GLY A 371 -13.64 -1.22 2.73
C GLY A 371 -15.11 -1.39 2.33
N MET A 372 -15.41 -1.72 1.06
CA MET A 372 -16.79 -1.89 0.58
C MET A 372 -17.38 -3.28 0.84
N LEU A 373 -16.57 -4.25 1.30
CA LEU A 373 -17.05 -5.61 1.55
C LEU A 373 -17.75 -5.72 2.90
N THR A 374 -18.80 -6.53 2.96
CA THR A 374 -19.40 -6.94 4.22
C THR A 374 -18.46 -7.87 5.00
N MET A 375 -18.68 -8.01 6.31
CA MET A 375 -17.87 -8.91 7.14
C MET A 375 -17.85 -10.37 6.65
N PRO A 376 -18.99 -10.98 6.24
CA PRO A 376 -18.99 -12.33 5.68
C PRO A 376 -18.16 -12.45 4.39
N GLU A 377 -18.33 -11.52 3.43
CA GLU A 377 -17.57 -11.51 2.17
C GLU A 377 -16.07 -11.34 2.44
N ARG A 378 -15.71 -10.47 3.38
CA ARG A 378 -14.33 -10.29 3.82
C ARG A 378 -13.75 -11.60 4.37
N THR A 379 -14.49 -12.29 5.23
CA THR A 379 -14.04 -13.57 5.79
C THR A 379 -13.86 -14.62 4.71
N GLU A 380 -14.78 -14.71 3.75
CA GLU A 380 -14.68 -15.63 2.60
C GLU A 380 -13.42 -15.37 1.77
N VAL A 381 -13.14 -14.10 1.43
CA VAL A 381 -11.93 -13.72 0.69
C VAL A 381 -10.67 -14.07 1.48
N LEU A 382 -10.60 -13.74 2.77
CA LEU A 382 -9.43 -14.04 3.59
C LEU A 382 -9.22 -15.56 3.77
N GLU A 383 -10.27 -16.34 3.93
CA GLU A 383 -10.17 -17.80 3.99
C GLU A 383 -9.74 -18.40 2.65
N GLY A 384 -10.25 -17.93 1.52
CA GLY A 384 -9.78 -18.35 0.19
C GLY A 384 -8.31 -18.00 -0.04
N VAL A 385 -7.84 -16.85 0.46
CA VAL A 385 -6.40 -16.51 0.48
C VAL A 385 -5.64 -17.43 1.42
N ARG A 386 -6.17 -17.79 2.58
CA ARG A 386 -5.49 -18.70 3.51
C ARG A 386 -5.36 -20.10 2.91
N LEU A 387 -6.39 -20.61 2.25
CA LEU A 387 -6.48 -21.98 1.74
C LEU A 387 -5.74 -22.20 0.42
N GLY A 388 -5.46 -21.15 -0.35
CA GLY A 388 -4.81 -21.30 -1.66
C GLY A 388 -5.74 -21.17 -2.87
N ASP A 389 -7.03 -20.96 -2.63
CA ASP A 389 -8.03 -20.80 -3.68
C ASP A 389 -7.89 -19.44 -4.39
N ILE A 390 -7.46 -18.42 -3.65
CA ILE A 390 -7.14 -17.08 -4.18
C ILE A 390 -5.62 -16.92 -4.28
N GLY A 391 -5.14 -16.69 -5.50
CA GLY A 391 -3.74 -16.44 -5.86
C GLY A 391 -3.41 -15.00 -6.24
N ILE A 392 -4.44 -14.21 -6.57
CA ILE A 392 -4.31 -12.82 -6.97
C ILE A 392 -5.24 -12.00 -6.09
N LEU A 393 -4.70 -11.09 -5.30
CA LEU A 393 -5.48 -10.27 -4.39
C LEU A 393 -5.29 -8.80 -4.72
N LEU A 394 -6.33 -8.18 -5.27
CA LEU A 394 -6.39 -6.74 -5.40
C LEU A 394 -6.75 -6.16 -4.04
N VAL A 395 -5.96 -5.22 -3.53
CA VAL A 395 -6.16 -4.60 -2.23
C VAL A 395 -6.12 -3.09 -2.35
N SER A 396 -6.99 -2.40 -1.61
CA SER A 396 -6.84 -0.97 -1.38
C SER A 396 -5.76 -0.73 -0.31
N PRO A 397 -4.95 0.34 -0.45
CA PRO A 397 -3.72 0.50 0.35
C PRO A 397 -3.98 0.59 1.87
N GLU A 398 -5.13 1.11 2.28
CA GLU A 398 -5.54 1.18 3.69
C GLU A 398 -5.72 -0.21 4.34
N GLN A 399 -6.00 -1.27 3.55
CA GLN A 399 -6.16 -2.63 4.06
C GLN A 399 -4.86 -3.20 4.65
N LEU A 400 -3.71 -2.67 4.26
CA LEU A 400 -2.40 -3.09 4.77
C LEU A 400 -2.26 -2.82 6.27
N ARG A 401 -3.04 -1.88 6.82
CA ARG A 401 -3.07 -1.57 8.27
C ARG A 401 -3.82 -2.63 9.08
N ASN A 402 -4.63 -3.46 8.43
CA ASN A 402 -5.49 -4.41 9.13
C ASN A 402 -4.70 -5.65 9.60
N THR A 403 -4.81 -5.96 10.89
CA THR A 403 -4.14 -7.11 11.52
C THR A 403 -4.60 -8.45 10.96
N SER A 404 -5.90 -8.61 10.66
CA SER A 404 -6.47 -9.82 10.05
C SER A 404 -5.89 -10.08 8.66
N PHE A 405 -5.68 -9.02 7.88
CA PHE A 405 -5.05 -9.11 6.57
C PHE A 405 -3.60 -9.58 6.70
N ARG A 406 -2.80 -8.92 7.56
CA ARG A 406 -1.40 -9.30 7.82
C ARG A 406 -1.27 -10.76 8.29
N ALA A 407 -2.14 -11.18 9.20
CA ALA A 407 -2.16 -12.55 9.72
C ALA A 407 -2.54 -13.59 8.66
N THR A 408 -3.39 -13.21 7.69
CA THR A 408 -3.77 -14.09 6.58
C THR A 408 -2.63 -14.24 5.59
N ILE A 409 -2.01 -13.14 5.16
CA ILE A 409 -0.95 -13.18 4.15
C ILE A 409 0.36 -13.79 4.67
N SER A 410 0.62 -13.79 5.99
CA SER A 410 1.77 -14.51 6.57
C SER A 410 1.65 -16.03 6.41
N GLN A 411 0.43 -16.55 6.24
CA GLN A 411 0.19 -17.96 5.93
C GLN A 411 0.50 -18.32 4.47
N ARG A 412 0.79 -17.34 3.61
CA ARG A 412 1.07 -17.53 2.18
C ARG A 412 2.49 -17.07 1.84
N GLU A 413 3.03 -17.63 0.77
CA GLU A 413 4.25 -17.14 0.14
C GLU A 413 3.88 -16.04 -0.86
N ILE A 414 4.44 -14.84 -0.70
CA ILE A 414 4.19 -13.71 -1.60
C ILE A 414 5.11 -13.81 -2.82
N GLY A 415 4.52 -13.91 -4.01
CA GLY A 415 5.27 -14.05 -5.27
C GLY A 415 5.61 -12.71 -5.94
N ALA A 416 4.81 -11.68 -5.72
CA ALA A 416 5.08 -10.32 -6.20
C ALA A 416 4.17 -9.28 -5.51
N TRP A 417 4.69 -8.06 -5.39
CA TRP A 417 3.92 -6.86 -5.05
C TRP A 417 3.73 -6.02 -6.31
N VAL A 418 2.48 -5.68 -6.62
CA VAL A 418 2.14 -4.87 -7.79
C VAL A 418 1.55 -3.55 -7.30
N PHE A 419 2.08 -2.43 -7.78
CA PHE A 419 1.49 -1.11 -7.60
C PHE A 419 0.81 -0.70 -8.89
N ASP A 420 -0.52 -0.69 -8.90
CA ASP A 420 -1.30 -0.01 -9.94
C ASP A 420 -1.41 1.48 -9.59
N GLU A 421 -1.46 2.33 -10.62
CA GLU A 421 -1.35 3.78 -10.49
C GLU A 421 -0.15 4.21 -9.65
N ALA A 422 1.02 3.65 -9.95
CA ALA A 422 2.24 3.85 -9.16
C ALA A 422 2.67 5.32 -9.05
N HIS A 423 2.16 6.22 -9.90
CA HIS A 423 2.36 7.66 -9.73
C HIS A 423 1.91 8.18 -8.35
N CYS A 424 0.99 7.49 -7.66
CA CYS A 424 0.57 7.81 -6.29
C CYS A 424 1.68 7.70 -5.24
N LEU A 425 2.78 7.00 -5.54
CA LEU A 425 3.98 6.92 -4.68
C LEU A 425 4.77 8.23 -4.66
N SER A 426 4.69 9.03 -5.72
CA SER A 426 5.51 10.22 -5.92
C SER A 426 4.80 11.45 -5.37
N LYS A 427 5.52 12.27 -4.60
CA LYS A 427 5.01 13.57 -4.12
C LYS A 427 4.80 14.57 -5.25
N TRP A 428 5.54 14.40 -6.34
CA TRP A 428 5.41 15.17 -7.59
C TRP A 428 4.40 14.56 -8.56
N GLY A 429 3.78 13.43 -8.17
CA GLY A 429 2.65 12.83 -8.86
C GLY A 429 1.40 13.70 -8.72
N HIS A 430 0.50 13.60 -9.69
CA HIS A 430 -0.73 14.39 -9.72
C HIS A 430 -1.81 13.91 -8.71
N ASP A 431 -1.66 12.69 -8.16
CA ASP A 431 -2.56 12.10 -7.15
C ASP A 431 -1.73 11.37 -6.06
N PHE A 432 -0.89 12.11 -5.34
CA PHE A 432 -0.06 11.54 -4.26
C PHE A 432 -0.93 10.96 -3.13
N ARG A 433 -0.62 9.73 -2.67
CA ARG A 433 -1.35 9.06 -1.59
C ARG A 433 -0.41 8.57 -0.48
N PRO A 434 -0.55 9.05 0.76
CA PRO A 434 0.32 8.59 1.86
C PRO A 434 0.23 7.08 2.13
N ASP A 435 -0.93 6.44 1.91
CA ASP A 435 -1.06 4.99 2.11
C ASP A 435 -0.23 4.17 1.12
N TYR A 436 0.14 4.73 -0.04
CA TYR A 436 1.09 4.09 -0.96
C TYR A 436 2.52 4.10 -0.41
N LEU A 437 2.95 5.18 0.26
CA LEU A 437 4.23 5.19 0.98
C LEU A 437 4.22 4.23 2.17
N TYR A 438 3.09 4.17 2.90
CA TYR A 438 2.92 3.17 3.95
C TYR A 438 3.07 1.75 3.41
N ALA A 439 2.55 1.45 2.22
CA ALA A 439 2.69 0.15 1.61
C ALA A 439 4.16 -0.26 1.41
N ILE A 440 5.04 0.66 1.02
CA ILE A 440 6.49 0.39 0.91
C ILE A 440 7.06 0.00 2.27
N ARG A 441 6.76 0.77 3.32
CA ARG A 441 7.18 0.45 4.69
C ARG A 441 6.65 -0.90 5.14
N PHE A 442 5.37 -1.18 4.88
CA PHE A 442 4.74 -2.45 5.22
C PHE A 442 5.44 -3.64 4.55
N ILE A 443 5.78 -3.53 3.27
CA ILE A 443 6.49 -4.61 2.54
C ILE A 443 7.82 -4.94 3.20
N ARG A 444 8.60 -3.91 3.57
CA ARG A 444 9.88 -4.09 4.30
C ARG A 444 9.66 -4.78 5.64
N GLU A 445 8.80 -4.22 6.49
CA GLU A 445 8.54 -4.74 7.84
C GLU A 445 7.92 -6.15 7.82
N PHE A 446 7.14 -6.47 6.79
CA PHE A 446 6.60 -7.81 6.58
C PHE A 446 7.71 -8.80 6.24
N ALA A 447 8.58 -8.47 5.28
CA ALA A 447 9.70 -9.33 4.89
C ALA A 447 10.68 -9.57 6.05
N GLU A 448 11.00 -8.52 6.82
CA GLU A 448 11.84 -8.60 8.03
C GLU A 448 11.22 -9.52 9.09
N ARG A 449 9.94 -9.33 9.39
CA ARG A 449 9.23 -10.15 10.39
C ARG A 449 9.15 -11.62 10.00
N GLU A 450 8.87 -11.90 8.73
CA GLU A 450 8.74 -13.26 8.23
C GLU A 450 10.11 -13.90 7.92
N HIS A 451 11.21 -13.16 8.08
CA HIS A 451 12.58 -13.59 7.79
C HIS A 451 12.76 -14.10 6.35
N VAL A 452 12.17 -13.38 5.39
CA VAL A 452 12.22 -13.69 3.95
C VAL A 452 12.79 -12.54 3.14
N GLY A 453 13.32 -12.85 1.96
CA GLY A 453 13.70 -11.80 1.00
C GLY A 453 12.49 -11.04 0.47
N ILE A 454 12.68 -9.77 0.09
CA ILE A 454 11.60 -8.95 -0.46
C ILE A 454 11.23 -9.47 -1.87
N PRO A 455 9.97 -9.87 -2.11
CA PRO A 455 9.50 -10.29 -3.44
C PRO A 455 9.61 -9.16 -4.47
N PRO A 456 9.61 -9.47 -5.78
CA PRO A 456 9.70 -8.44 -6.81
C PRO A 456 8.55 -7.42 -6.72
N VAL A 457 8.90 -6.15 -6.93
CA VAL A 457 7.96 -5.03 -6.94
C VAL A 457 7.77 -4.54 -8.37
N GLN A 458 6.53 -4.50 -8.83
CA GLN A 458 6.15 -4.16 -10.20
C GLN A 458 5.22 -2.95 -10.18
N CYS A 459 5.70 -1.81 -10.67
CA CYS A 459 4.99 -0.54 -10.67
C CYS A 459 4.44 -0.25 -12.07
N PHE A 460 3.15 0.06 -12.15
CA PHE A 460 2.47 0.36 -13.40
C PHE A 460 1.75 1.69 -13.31
N THR A 461 1.85 2.52 -14.35
CA THR A 461 1.10 3.79 -14.44
C THR A 461 0.78 4.11 -15.89
N ALA A 462 -0.28 4.89 -16.10
CA ALA A 462 -0.64 5.36 -17.44
C ALA A 462 0.31 6.45 -17.95
N THR A 463 0.64 7.38 -17.05
CA THR A 463 1.48 8.54 -17.32
C THR A 463 2.51 8.69 -16.20
N ALA A 464 3.73 9.10 -16.55
CA ALA A 464 4.74 9.49 -15.57
C ALA A 464 5.71 10.51 -16.16
N LYS A 465 5.85 11.66 -15.49
CA LYS A 465 6.98 12.57 -15.72
C LYS A 465 8.30 11.88 -15.39
N LYS A 466 9.40 12.37 -15.97
CA LYS A 466 10.74 11.82 -15.71
C LYS A 466 11.09 11.85 -14.22
N ASP A 467 10.72 12.93 -13.53
CA ASP A 467 11.03 13.11 -12.11
C ASP A 467 10.17 12.19 -11.22
N VAL A 468 8.87 12.06 -11.52
CA VAL A 468 7.96 11.10 -10.86
C VAL A 468 8.50 9.68 -10.98
N LYS A 469 8.91 9.29 -12.19
CA LYS A 469 9.51 7.97 -12.44
C LYS A 469 10.81 7.79 -11.65
N ALA A 470 11.68 8.79 -11.65
CA ALA A 470 12.95 8.73 -10.93
C ALA A 470 12.73 8.59 -9.41
N GLU A 471 11.80 9.35 -8.83
CA GLU A 471 11.46 9.28 -7.41
C GLU A 471 10.93 7.89 -7.03
N ILE A 472 10.04 7.31 -7.83
CA ILE A 472 9.50 5.96 -7.56
C ILE A 472 10.62 4.92 -7.58
N ILE A 473 11.50 4.97 -8.58
CA ILE A 473 12.62 4.03 -8.69
C ILE A 473 13.59 4.20 -7.51
N ASP A 474 13.88 5.44 -7.11
CA ASP A 474 14.73 5.74 -5.97
C ASP A 474 14.14 5.23 -4.65
N ILE A 475 12.86 5.50 -4.38
CA ILE A 475 12.17 5.02 -3.17
C ILE A 475 12.20 3.49 -3.10
N ILE A 476 11.91 2.79 -4.20
CA ILE A 476 11.96 1.32 -4.25
C ILE A 476 13.39 0.80 -4.01
N LEU A 477 14.39 1.44 -4.60
CA LEU A 477 15.79 1.04 -4.39
C LEU A 477 16.25 1.29 -2.95
N ARG A 478 15.95 2.47 -2.40
CA ARG A 478 16.40 2.91 -1.07
C ARG A 478 15.71 2.16 0.04
N GLU A 479 14.39 1.99 -0.03
CA GLU A 479 13.61 1.39 1.05
C GLU A 479 13.55 -0.13 0.96
N LEU A 480 13.61 -0.72 -0.24
CA LEU A 480 13.46 -2.16 -0.46
C LEU A 480 14.70 -2.83 -1.06
N GLY A 481 15.73 -2.09 -1.46
CA GLY A 481 16.96 -2.66 -2.05
C GLY A 481 16.76 -3.23 -3.47
N LEU A 482 15.65 -2.89 -4.14
CA LEU A 482 15.28 -3.50 -5.42
C LEU A 482 15.62 -2.60 -6.61
N LYS A 483 16.36 -3.14 -7.58
CA LYS A 483 16.60 -2.48 -8.87
C LYS A 483 15.44 -2.74 -9.82
N MET A 484 14.95 -1.69 -10.49
CA MET A 484 13.79 -1.79 -11.39
C MET A 484 14.20 -1.74 -12.87
N ARG A 485 13.70 -2.70 -13.67
CA ARG A 485 13.73 -2.60 -15.14
C ARG A 485 12.70 -1.57 -15.60
N GLN A 486 13.01 -0.80 -16.63
CA GLN A 486 12.17 0.31 -17.05
C GLN A 486 11.57 0.03 -18.43
N PHE A 487 10.26 0.19 -18.55
CA PHE A 487 9.52 0.03 -19.79
C PHE A 487 8.71 1.29 -20.06
N ALA A 488 8.90 1.90 -21.22
CA ALA A 488 8.20 3.13 -21.59
C ALA A 488 7.49 2.95 -22.94
N GLY A 489 6.18 2.78 -22.91
CA GLY A 489 5.33 2.94 -24.08
C GLY A 489 5.08 4.41 -24.31
N GLY A 490 5.27 4.89 -25.54
CA GLY A 490 4.94 6.26 -25.91
C GLY A 490 3.53 6.67 -25.45
N HIS A 491 3.33 7.96 -25.24
CA HIS A 491 2.11 8.50 -24.64
C HIS A 491 1.06 8.93 -25.69
N GLU A 492 1.30 8.64 -26.96
CA GLU A 492 0.52 9.22 -28.05
C GLU A 492 -0.64 8.32 -28.47
N ARG A 493 -1.86 8.87 -28.38
CA ARG A 493 -3.10 8.26 -28.88
C ARG A 493 -3.44 8.92 -30.20
N ILE A 494 -2.94 8.36 -31.30
CA ILE A 494 -3.13 8.90 -32.66
C ILE A 494 -4.61 8.94 -33.11
N ASN A 495 -5.48 8.19 -32.42
CA ASN A 495 -6.91 8.16 -32.70
C ASN A 495 -7.71 9.29 -32.00
N LEU A 496 -7.06 10.09 -31.15
CA LEU A 496 -7.69 11.20 -30.44
C LEU A 496 -7.34 12.53 -31.12
N HIS A 497 -8.37 13.29 -31.49
CA HIS A 497 -8.22 14.66 -31.97
C HIS A 497 -8.48 15.64 -30.83
N TYR A 498 -7.50 16.50 -30.53
CA TYR A 498 -7.59 17.49 -29.46
C TYR A 498 -7.88 18.87 -30.03
N GLU A 499 -8.91 19.54 -29.50
CA GLU A 499 -9.32 20.88 -29.89
C GLU A 499 -9.49 21.75 -28.63
N VAL A 500 -9.04 23.00 -28.68
CA VAL A 500 -9.21 23.97 -27.58
C VAL A 500 -9.92 25.20 -28.13
N GLN A 501 -11.04 25.57 -27.49
CA GLN A 501 -11.85 26.71 -27.87
C GLN A 501 -11.96 27.70 -26.70
N GLU A 502 -11.55 28.94 -26.93
CA GLU A 502 -11.82 30.04 -26.00
C GLU A 502 -13.27 30.50 -26.19
N VAL A 503 -14.08 30.42 -25.14
CA VAL A 503 -15.51 30.70 -25.18
C VAL A 503 -15.92 31.45 -23.93
N SER A 504 -16.62 32.56 -24.13
CA SER A 504 -17.14 33.36 -23.03
C SER A 504 -18.06 32.53 -22.15
N ARG A 505 -18.05 32.78 -20.84
CA ARG A 505 -18.91 32.08 -19.86
C ARG A 505 -20.39 32.03 -20.25
N TYR A 506 -20.91 33.05 -20.95
CA TYR A 506 -22.31 33.13 -21.35
C TYR A 506 -22.63 32.26 -22.57
N ASP A 507 -21.64 31.97 -23.41
CA ASP A 507 -21.81 31.24 -24.67
C ASP A 507 -21.57 29.73 -24.52
N LYS A 508 -20.95 29.29 -23.42
CA LYS A 508 -20.61 27.87 -23.18
C LYS A 508 -21.78 26.91 -23.41
N ASP A 509 -22.96 27.20 -22.84
CA ASP A 509 -24.15 26.35 -22.95
C ASP A 509 -24.56 26.18 -24.44
N GLN A 510 -24.43 27.22 -25.25
CA GLN A 510 -24.76 27.20 -26.68
C GLN A 510 -23.70 26.46 -27.51
N VAL A 511 -22.40 26.70 -27.23
CA VAL A 511 -21.29 26.00 -27.90
C VAL A 511 -21.35 24.49 -27.64
N ILE A 512 -21.66 24.05 -26.42
CA ILE A 512 -21.82 22.61 -26.11
C ILE A 512 -22.92 21.98 -26.97
N LEU A 513 -24.05 22.67 -27.15
CA LEU A 513 -25.15 22.19 -27.99
C LEU A 513 -24.75 22.10 -29.47
N ASP A 514 -23.97 23.06 -29.96
CA ASP A 514 -23.51 23.09 -31.35
C ASP A 514 -22.43 22.04 -31.62
N LEU A 515 -21.56 21.77 -30.64
CA LEU A 515 -20.63 20.64 -30.67
C LEU A 515 -21.37 19.31 -30.69
N LEU A 516 -22.37 19.12 -29.84
CA LEU A 516 -23.19 17.90 -29.87
C LEU A 516 -23.91 17.74 -31.21
N ARG A 517 -24.51 18.80 -31.76
CA ARG A 517 -25.19 18.74 -33.06
C ARG A 517 -24.27 18.42 -34.23
N SER A 518 -23.04 18.93 -34.21
CA SER A 518 -22.10 18.81 -35.32
C SER A 518 -21.22 17.57 -35.25
N ARG A 519 -20.86 17.13 -34.03
CA ARG A 519 -19.89 16.06 -33.79
C ARG A 519 -20.48 14.76 -33.23
N TYR A 520 -21.71 14.77 -32.70
CA TYR A 520 -22.38 13.57 -32.20
C TYR A 520 -23.50 13.12 -33.15
N ASP A 521 -23.28 12.00 -33.83
CA ASP A 521 -24.20 11.42 -34.83
C ASP A 521 -25.25 10.47 -34.21
N GLY A 522 -25.31 10.41 -32.87
CA GLY A 522 -26.16 9.48 -32.13
C GLY A 522 -25.55 8.09 -31.91
N ARG A 523 -24.32 7.84 -32.37
CA ARG A 523 -23.59 6.58 -32.14
C ARG A 523 -22.49 6.74 -31.11
N GLY A 524 -22.32 5.71 -30.28
CA GLY A 524 -21.38 5.74 -29.16
C GLY A 524 -21.82 6.71 -28.07
N SER A 525 -20.87 7.09 -27.22
CA SER A 525 -21.13 7.88 -26.03
C SER A 525 -20.34 9.17 -25.93
N VAL A 526 -20.86 10.10 -25.14
CA VAL A 526 -20.27 11.42 -24.87
C VAL A 526 -20.08 11.62 -23.37
N VAL A 527 -18.93 12.17 -22.99
CA VAL A 527 -18.65 12.57 -21.60
C VAL A 527 -18.39 14.07 -21.56
N ILE A 528 -19.07 14.78 -20.67
CA ILE A 528 -18.95 16.22 -20.51
C ILE A 528 -18.48 16.54 -19.10
N TYR A 529 -17.25 17.00 -18.96
CA TYR A 529 -16.61 17.31 -17.68
C TYR A 529 -16.89 18.74 -17.21
N CYS A 530 -17.32 18.88 -15.96
CA CYS A 530 -17.52 20.16 -15.27
C CYS A 530 -16.80 20.16 -13.92
N ALA A 531 -16.32 21.33 -13.47
CA ALA A 531 -15.61 21.46 -12.20
C ALA A 531 -16.52 21.34 -10.97
N ARG A 532 -17.83 21.63 -11.10
CA ARG A 532 -18.78 21.68 -9.97
C ARG A 532 -20.00 20.78 -10.16
N ARG A 533 -20.44 20.12 -9.08
CA ARG A 533 -21.63 19.23 -9.05
C ARG A 533 -22.90 19.93 -9.56
N LYS A 534 -23.12 21.18 -9.13
CA LYS A 534 -24.28 21.97 -9.59
C LYS A 534 -24.28 22.20 -11.11
N ASN A 535 -23.09 22.34 -11.72
CA ASN A 535 -22.99 22.53 -13.17
C ASN A 535 -23.32 21.23 -13.92
N THR A 536 -22.94 20.07 -13.38
CA THR A 536 -23.27 18.77 -14.01
C THR A 536 -24.77 18.54 -14.02
N GLU A 537 -25.48 18.86 -12.93
CA GLU A 537 -26.94 18.74 -12.83
C GLU A 537 -27.64 19.71 -13.81
N LYS A 538 -27.27 21.01 -13.76
CA LYS A 538 -27.84 22.03 -14.65
C LYS A 538 -27.65 21.68 -16.13
N LEU A 539 -26.48 21.18 -16.50
CA LEU A 539 -26.19 20.84 -17.88
C LEU A 539 -26.96 19.61 -18.34
N ALA A 540 -27.07 18.58 -17.50
CA ALA A 540 -27.89 17.41 -17.81
C ALA A 540 -29.36 17.78 -18.04
N GLU A 541 -29.95 18.62 -17.19
CA GLU A 541 -31.32 19.14 -17.36
C GLU A 541 -31.49 19.92 -18.67
N LEU A 542 -30.51 20.78 -19.02
CA LEU A 542 -30.52 21.54 -20.28
C LEU A 542 -30.51 20.60 -21.49
N LEU A 543 -29.66 19.57 -21.48
CA LEU A 543 -29.55 18.61 -22.57
C LEU A 543 -30.82 17.77 -22.71
N GLN A 544 -31.40 17.32 -21.60
CA GLN A 544 -32.69 16.62 -21.57
C GLN A 544 -33.81 17.48 -22.17
N ALA A 545 -33.88 18.77 -21.82
CA ALA A 545 -34.85 19.71 -22.38
C ALA A 545 -34.69 19.92 -23.90
N ARG A 546 -33.51 19.62 -24.45
CA ARG A 546 -33.20 19.69 -25.89
C ARG A 546 -33.29 18.33 -26.60
N GLY A 547 -33.79 17.30 -25.93
CA GLY A 547 -34.07 15.98 -26.52
C GLY A 547 -32.92 14.98 -26.46
N TYR A 548 -31.85 15.28 -25.72
CA TYR A 548 -30.75 14.34 -25.51
C TYR A 548 -30.98 13.44 -24.30
N THR A 549 -30.61 12.16 -24.42
CA THR A 549 -30.59 11.24 -23.27
C THR A 549 -29.30 11.45 -22.47
N ALA A 550 -29.35 12.36 -21.50
CA ALA A 550 -28.22 12.74 -20.65
C ALA A 550 -28.53 12.59 -19.16
N GLU A 551 -27.56 12.19 -18.35
CA GLU A 551 -27.66 12.20 -16.88
C GLU A 551 -26.43 12.85 -16.22
N ALA A 552 -26.61 13.38 -15.00
CA ALA A 552 -25.52 13.95 -14.21
C ALA A 552 -24.82 12.88 -13.35
N PHE A 553 -23.50 12.96 -13.21
CA PHE A 553 -22.72 12.06 -12.36
C PHE A 553 -21.68 12.80 -11.51
N HIS A 554 -21.78 12.67 -10.19
CA HIS A 554 -20.83 13.27 -9.25
C HIS A 554 -20.76 12.54 -7.90
N ALA A 555 -19.74 12.86 -7.11
CA ALA A 555 -19.49 12.24 -5.81
C ALA A 555 -20.65 12.39 -4.79
N GLY A 556 -21.50 13.41 -4.93
CA GLY A 556 -22.66 13.64 -4.06
C GLY A 556 -23.88 12.73 -4.31
N LEU A 557 -23.88 11.90 -5.36
CA LEU A 557 -25.01 10.99 -5.64
C LEU A 557 -24.99 9.77 -4.71
N GLU A 558 -26.19 9.26 -4.38
CA GLU A 558 -26.37 8.02 -3.63
C GLU A 558 -25.70 6.83 -4.33
N PRO A 559 -25.08 5.88 -3.59
CA PRO A 559 -24.34 4.76 -4.18
C PRO A 559 -25.17 3.93 -5.18
N ALA A 560 -26.43 3.64 -4.86
CA ALA A 560 -27.34 2.89 -5.74
C ALA A 560 -27.62 3.64 -7.06
N LEU A 561 -27.76 4.97 -7.00
CA LEU A 561 -28.00 5.81 -8.16
C LEU A 561 -26.76 5.93 -9.04
N LYS A 562 -25.57 6.11 -8.45
CA LYS A 562 -24.29 6.07 -9.18
C LYS A 562 -24.15 4.78 -9.97
N LYS A 563 -24.41 3.64 -9.31
CA LYS A 563 -24.34 2.33 -9.94
C LYS A 563 -25.30 2.23 -11.13
N ARG A 564 -26.58 2.61 -10.96
CA ARG A 564 -27.57 2.62 -12.05
C ARG A 564 -27.10 3.45 -13.26
N ILE A 565 -26.62 4.67 -13.03
CA ILE A 565 -26.19 5.59 -14.10
C ILE A 565 -24.95 5.03 -14.81
N GLN A 566 -23.98 4.52 -14.06
CA GLN A 566 -22.78 3.90 -14.60
C GLN A 566 -23.11 2.67 -15.45
N ASP A 567 -23.93 1.76 -14.92
CA ASP A 567 -24.38 0.55 -15.64
C ASP A 567 -25.16 0.93 -16.91
N GLY A 568 -26.02 1.96 -16.82
CA GLY A 568 -26.77 2.50 -17.96
C GLY A 568 -25.89 3.11 -19.04
N PHE A 569 -24.82 3.82 -18.67
CA PHE A 569 -23.84 4.36 -19.60
C PHE A 569 -23.03 3.27 -20.30
N ILE A 570 -22.56 2.28 -19.53
CA ILE A 570 -21.83 1.13 -20.08
C ILE A 570 -22.71 0.39 -21.09
N ALA A 571 -23.97 0.12 -20.74
CA ALA A 571 -24.96 -0.53 -21.59
C ALA A 571 -25.44 0.31 -22.79
N GLY A 572 -25.11 1.61 -22.84
CA GLY A 572 -25.54 2.54 -23.91
C GLY A 572 -26.98 3.05 -23.77
N ILE A 573 -27.65 2.80 -22.64
CA ILE A 573 -28.99 3.31 -22.33
C ILE A 573 -28.94 4.83 -22.14
N THR A 574 -27.89 5.31 -21.46
CA THR A 574 -27.64 6.73 -21.21
C THR A 574 -26.36 7.12 -21.96
N PRO A 575 -26.43 7.54 -23.23
CA PRO A 575 -25.25 7.75 -24.05
C PRO A 575 -24.44 8.99 -23.68
N ILE A 576 -25.05 9.99 -23.02
CA ILE A 576 -24.39 11.25 -22.66
C ILE A 576 -24.34 11.38 -21.13
N ILE A 577 -23.15 11.66 -20.59
CA ILE A 577 -23.02 11.95 -19.15
C ILE A 577 -22.35 13.30 -18.93
N CYS A 578 -22.96 14.11 -18.06
CA CYS A 578 -22.38 15.34 -17.52
C CYS A 578 -21.79 15.05 -16.15
N ALA A 579 -20.50 15.25 -15.94
CA ALA A 579 -19.85 14.77 -14.73
C ALA A 579 -18.71 15.61 -14.20
N THR A 580 -18.40 15.44 -12.91
CA THR A 580 -17.14 15.92 -12.35
C THR A 580 -16.05 14.86 -12.54
N ASN A 581 -14.82 15.17 -12.12
CA ASN A 581 -13.70 14.21 -12.04
C ASN A 581 -14.02 12.88 -11.32
N ALA A 582 -15.12 12.83 -10.55
CA ALA A 582 -15.64 11.62 -9.93
C ALA A 582 -16.09 10.57 -10.97
N PHE A 583 -16.51 11.00 -12.16
CA PHE A 583 -16.80 10.14 -13.29
C PHE A 583 -15.52 9.91 -14.08
N GLY A 584 -14.64 9.11 -13.51
CA GLY A 584 -13.34 8.92 -14.10
C GLY A 584 -12.80 7.56 -13.78
N MET A 585 -12.23 7.42 -12.61
CA MET A 585 -11.34 6.31 -12.30
C MET A 585 -12.11 4.97 -12.11
N GLY A 586 -12.51 4.32 -13.21
CA GLY A 586 -13.25 3.04 -13.18
C GLY A 586 -14.08 2.70 -14.41
N ILE A 587 -14.41 3.68 -15.27
CA ILE A 587 -15.29 3.42 -16.41
C ILE A 587 -14.48 2.91 -17.60
N ASP A 588 -14.82 1.70 -18.05
CA ASP A 588 -14.25 1.04 -19.22
C ASP A 588 -15.32 0.85 -20.29
N LYS A 589 -15.58 1.93 -21.04
CA LYS A 589 -16.45 1.92 -22.22
C LYS A 589 -15.62 2.12 -23.46
N GLU A 590 -15.73 1.19 -24.40
CA GLU A 590 -14.88 1.15 -25.60
C GLU A 590 -15.21 2.28 -26.60
N ASP A 591 -16.49 2.64 -26.69
CA ASP A 591 -17.09 3.44 -27.76
C ASP A 591 -17.40 4.90 -27.40
N VAL A 592 -16.63 5.52 -26.51
CA VAL A 592 -16.73 6.97 -26.23
C VAL A 592 -16.16 7.76 -27.42
N ARG A 593 -16.99 8.61 -28.04
CA ARG A 593 -16.66 9.35 -29.28
C ARG A 593 -16.31 10.80 -29.06
N LEU A 594 -16.88 11.42 -28.04
CA LEU A 594 -16.67 12.84 -27.76
C LEU A 594 -16.47 13.05 -26.26
N VAL A 595 -15.39 13.75 -25.90
CA VAL A 595 -15.15 14.22 -24.54
C VAL A 595 -15.07 15.74 -24.57
N ILE A 596 -15.93 16.40 -23.80
CA ILE A 596 -15.98 17.86 -23.71
C ILE A 596 -15.58 18.28 -22.30
N HIS A 597 -14.56 19.12 -22.15
CA HIS A 597 -14.24 19.76 -20.87
C HIS A 597 -14.83 21.17 -20.90
N VAL A 598 -15.85 21.41 -20.09
CA VAL A 598 -16.53 22.72 -19.98
C VAL A 598 -15.73 23.68 -19.10
N ASP A 599 -14.96 23.14 -18.17
CA ASP A 599 -14.09 23.87 -17.27
C ASP A 599 -12.68 23.28 -17.39
N ILE A 600 -11.65 24.12 -17.26
CA ILE A 600 -10.25 23.67 -17.28
C ILE A 600 -10.02 22.66 -16.15
N PRO A 601 -9.45 21.47 -16.41
CA PRO A 601 -9.08 20.52 -15.37
C PRO A 601 -7.98 21.08 -14.45
N ALA A 602 -7.89 20.57 -13.22
CA ALA A 602 -6.91 21.05 -12.24
C ALA A 602 -5.44 20.82 -12.64
N SER A 603 -5.18 19.92 -13.60
CA SER A 603 -3.86 19.62 -14.13
C SER A 603 -3.94 19.06 -15.56
N LEU A 604 -2.82 19.11 -16.28
CA LEU A 604 -2.69 18.49 -17.60
C LEU A 604 -2.86 16.97 -17.53
N GLU A 605 -2.42 16.34 -16.44
CA GLU A 605 -2.56 14.91 -16.21
C GLU A 605 -4.03 14.51 -16.08
N ASN A 606 -4.82 15.29 -15.32
CA ASN A 606 -6.26 15.06 -15.20
C ASN A 606 -6.92 15.18 -16.57
N TYR A 607 -6.58 16.22 -17.33
CA TYR A 607 -7.08 16.40 -18.70
C TYR A 607 -6.74 15.20 -19.59
N LEU A 608 -5.48 14.73 -19.60
CA LEU A 608 -5.07 13.58 -20.41
C LEU A 608 -5.75 12.29 -19.97
N GLN A 609 -5.98 12.09 -18.67
CA GLN A 609 -6.65 10.92 -18.13
C GLN A 609 -8.15 10.92 -18.47
N GLU A 610 -8.80 12.08 -18.38
CA GLU A 610 -10.20 12.32 -18.71
C GLU A 610 -10.44 12.20 -20.22
N ALA A 611 -9.62 12.86 -21.04
CA ALA A 611 -9.63 12.76 -22.50
C ALA A 611 -9.28 11.35 -23.00
N GLY A 612 -8.34 10.66 -22.35
CA GLY A 612 -7.91 9.30 -22.71
C GLY A 612 -8.99 8.21 -22.57
N ARG A 613 -10.19 8.58 -22.09
CA ARG A 613 -11.38 7.73 -22.06
C ARG A 613 -12.05 7.59 -23.40
N ALA A 614 -11.89 8.57 -24.28
CA ALA A 614 -12.38 8.49 -25.64
C ALA A 614 -11.63 7.40 -26.42
N GLY A 615 -12.29 6.81 -27.41
CA GLY A 615 -11.67 5.97 -28.45
C GLY A 615 -10.87 4.76 -27.93
N ARG A 616 -11.33 4.07 -26.87
CA ARG A 616 -10.60 2.89 -26.33
C ARG A 616 -10.58 1.71 -27.31
N ASP A 617 -11.59 1.62 -28.16
CA ASP A 617 -11.65 0.78 -29.38
C ASP A 617 -10.68 1.19 -30.50
N ARG A 618 -9.84 2.22 -30.29
CA ARG A 618 -8.91 2.80 -31.27
C ARG A 618 -9.56 3.47 -32.48
N HIS A 619 -10.88 3.64 -32.50
CA HIS A 619 -11.56 4.43 -33.53
C HIS A 619 -11.40 5.93 -33.22
N ALA A 620 -11.67 6.76 -34.24
CA ALA A 620 -11.57 8.21 -34.10
C ALA A 620 -12.48 8.73 -32.99
N ALA A 621 -11.94 9.59 -32.14
CA ALA A 621 -12.69 10.29 -31.11
C ALA A 621 -12.13 11.70 -30.89
N GLU A 622 -12.99 12.60 -30.45
CA GLU A 622 -12.67 14.03 -30.29
C GLU A 622 -12.66 14.43 -28.81
N CYS A 623 -11.68 15.26 -28.45
CA CYS A 623 -11.47 15.79 -27.11
C CYS A 623 -11.44 17.32 -27.21
N VAL A 624 -12.53 17.97 -26.81
CA VAL A 624 -12.70 19.43 -26.92
C VAL A 624 -12.61 20.05 -25.53
N LEU A 625 -11.68 20.98 -25.32
CA LEU A 625 -11.61 21.82 -24.12
C LEU A 625 -12.19 23.19 -24.45
N ILE A 626 -13.26 23.56 -23.75
CA ILE A 626 -13.86 24.89 -23.83
C ILE A 626 -13.46 25.63 -22.56
N PHE A 627 -12.87 26.82 -22.70
CA PHE A 627 -12.42 27.59 -21.54
C PHE A 627 -12.71 29.09 -21.66
N ASP A 628 -12.91 29.73 -20.51
CA ASP A 628 -12.93 31.18 -20.33
C ASP A 628 -11.68 31.56 -19.50
N GLU A 629 -11.04 32.71 -19.76
CA GLU A 629 -9.88 33.16 -18.99
C GLU A 629 -10.15 33.21 -17.47
N GLN A 630 -11.39 33.50 -17.05
CA GLN A 630 -11.78 33.56 -15.64
C GLN A 630 -11.88 32.17 -14.99
N ASP A 631 -11.94 31.09 -15.77
CA ASP A 631 -11.95 29.72 -15.23
C ASP A 631 -10.57 29.33 -14.67
N ILE A 632 -9.49 29.90 -15.23
CA ILE A 632 -8.12 29.73 -14.73
C ILE A 632 -8.05 30.21 -13.27
N GLU A 633 -8.60 31.40 -13.00
CA GLU A 633 -8.71 31.99 -11.66
C GLU A 633 -9.69 31.22 -10.75
N GLY A 634 -10.70 30.59 -11.34
CA GLY A 634 -11.66 29.72 -10.65
C GLY A 634 -11.03 28.41 -10.16
N GLN A 635 -10.23 27.76 -11.00
CA GLN A 635 -9.45 26.57 -10.65
C GLN A 635 -8.36 26.89 -9.64
N PHE A 636 -7.68 28.02 -9.79
CA PHE A 636 -6.69 28.50 -8.84
C PHE A 636 -7.32 28.69 -7.44
N ARG A 637 -8.51 29.33 -7.37
CA ARG A 637 -9.28 29.46 -6.12
C ARG A 637 -9.78 28.15 -5.53
N LEU A 638 -10.14 27.16 -6.37
CA LEU A 638 -10.55 25.83 -5.90
C LEU A 638 -9.36 25.05 -5.32
N SER A 639 -8.18 25.15 -5.94
CA SER A 639 -6.93 24.57 -5.44
C SER A 639 -6.49 25.20 -4.11
N CYS A 640 -6.57 26.53 -3.99
CA CYS A 640 -6.21 27.27 -2.76
C CYS A 640 -7.18 27.09 -1.58
N ARG A 641 -8.44 26.68 -1.81
CA ARG A 641 -9.44 26.45 -0.73
C ARG A 641 -9.27 25.12 0.01
N SER A 642 -8.23 24.36 -0.32
CA SER A 642 -7.89 23.03 0.21
C SER A 642 -6.98 23.06 1.44
N MET A 643 -6.83 24.19 2.16
CA MET A 643 -5.94 24.32 3.34
C MET A 643 -6.69 24.78 4.61
N LEU A 644 -6.37 24.17 5.77
CA LEU A 644 -6.81 24.61 7.11
C LEU A 644 -5.91 25.74 7.63
N ASP A 645 -6.50 26.79 8.22
CA ASP A 645 -5.76 27.78 9.02
C ASP A 645 -5.56 27.24 10.46
N GLN A 646 -4.37 27.42 11.05
CA GLN A 646 -4.08 27.10 12.46
C GLN A 646 -5.10 27.71 13.43
N ARG A 647 -5.68 28.86 13.08
CA ARG A 647 -6.74 29.50 13.89
C ARG A 647 -8.02 28.69 13.95
N GLU A 648 -8.35 27.96 12.89
CA GLU A 648 -9.55 27.11 12.78
C GLU A 648 -9.37 25.81 13.55
N ILE A 649 -8.18 25.18 13.43
CA ILE A 649 -7.78 24.03 14.26
C ILE A 649 -7.84 24.38 15.75
N GLY A 650 -7.29 25.55 16.12
CA GLY A 650 -7.35 26.02 17.50
C GLY A 650 -8.78 26.31 18.00
N ARG A 651 -9.67 26.76 17.12
CA ARG A 651 -11.09 27.01 17.47
C ARG A 651 -11.84 25.68 17.67
N PHE A 652 -11.51 24.67 16.87
CA PHE A 652 -12.05 23.33 17.00
C PHE A 652 -11.65 22.64 18.30
N LEU A 653 -10.35 22.60 18.61
CA LEU A 653 -9.83 22.00 19.83
C LEU A 653 -10.40 22.69 21.09
N ARG A 654 -10.59 24.02 21.05
CA ARG A 654 -11.28 24.75 22.13
C ARG A 654 -12.75 24.35 22.27
N GLY A 655 -13.45 24.08 21.17
CA GLY A 655 -14.83 23.59 21.18
C GLY A 655 -14.96 22.22 21.85
N ILE A 656 -14.06 21.28 21.54
CA ILE A 656 -14.00 19.96 22.19
C ILE A 656 -13.78 20.11 23.70
N ARG A 657 -12.78 20.90 24.10
CA ARG A 657 -12.47 21.14 25.52
C ARG A 657 -13.60 21.86 26.27
N GLN A 658 -14.39 22.69 25.59
CA GLN A 658 -15.53 23.39 26.18
C GLN A 658 -16.72 22.45 26.43
N PHE A 659 -16.97 21.51 25.52
CA PHE A 659 -18.01 20.46 25.69
C PHE A 659 -17.64 19.45 26.77
N ALA A 660 -16.36 19.15 26.94
CA ALA A 660 -15.86 18.20 27.95
C ALA A 660 -15.97 18.68 29.41
N ARG A 661 -16.29 19.97 29.66
CA ARG A 661 -16.26 20.59 31.00
C ARG A 661 -17.28 20.05 32.03
N GLY A 662 -18.15 19.11 31.64
CA GLY A 662 -19.10 18.46 32.55
C GLY A 662 -18.71 17.06 33.00
N GLU A 663 -18.22 16.19 32.08
CA GLU A 663 -18.07 14.74 32.34
C GLU A 663 -16.74 14.14 31.85
N ASN A 664 -15.75 14.96 31.42
CA ASN A 664 -14.43 14.54 30.91
C ASN A 664 -14.44 13.58 29.69
N THR A 665 -15.63 13.22 29.21
CA THR A 665 -15.90 12.35 28.08
C THR A 665 -16.79 13.09 27.08
N VAL A 666 -16.67 12.74 25.80
CA VAL A 666 -17.37 13.37 24.69
C VAL A 666 -18.06 12.27 23.89
N VAL A 667 -19.36 12.45 23.65
CA VAL A 667 -20.12 11.58 22.75
C VAL A 667 -19.97 12.13 21.33
N LEU A 668 -19.39 11.32 20.42
CA LEU A 668 -18.97 11.72 19.07
C LEU A 668 -20.10 12.32 18.23
N THR A 669 -21.35 11.91 18.47
CA THR A 669 -22.55 12.45 17.80
C THR A 669 -22.82 13.92 18.14
N LEU A 670 -22.44 14.40 19.33
CA LEU A 670 -22.59 15.81 19.75
C LEU A 670 -21.49 16.74 19.20
N LEU A 671 -20.36 16.19 18.75
CA LEU A 671 -19.29 16.98 18.11
C LEU A 671 -19.72 17.49 16.71
N LYS A 672 -20.59 16.74 16.02
CA LYS A 672 -21.11 17.09 14.68
C LYS A 672 -21.97 18.36 14.66
N THR A 673 -22.44 18.80 15.84
CA THR A 673 -23.30 19.98 16.04
C THR A 673 -22.57 21.29 16.37
N ILE A 674 -21.24 21.27 16.55
CA ILE A 674 -20.46 22.42 17.06
C ILE A 674 -20.21 23.52 15.99
N PHE A 675 -20.39 23.22 14.70
CA PHE A 675 -20.17 24.18 13.59
C PHE A 675 -21.47 24.46 12.81
N PRO A 676 -21.97 25.70 12.82
CA PRO A 676 -23.20 26.07 12.10
C PRO A 676 -23.02 26.41 10.61
N GLN A 677 -21.82 26.23 10.02
CA GLN A 677 -21.56 26.54 8.59
C GLN A 677 -20.96 25.34 7.85
N ASP A 678 -21.46 25.09 6.64
CA ASP A 678 -21.02 24.00 5.76
C ASP A 678 -19.74 24.37 5.01
N THR A 679 -18.63 23.71 5.37
CA THR A 679 -17.34 23.81 4.68
C THR A 679 -16.82 22.41 4.32
N PHE A 680 -16.01 22.30 3.26
CA PHE A 680 -15.37 21.05 2.82
C PHE A 680 -14.55 20.36 3.93
N TRP A 681 -14.02 21.14 4.89
CA TRP A 681 -13.31 20.64 6.06
C TRP A 681 -14.20 19.98 7.09
N ARG A 682 -15.48 20.36 7.17
CA ARG A 682 -16.48 19.66 7.98
C ARG A 682 -16.58 18.20 7.52
N ASP A 683 -16.55 17.95 6.21
CA ASP A 683 -16.63 16.59 5.68
C ASP A 683 -15.38 15.76 6.00
N ASN A 684 -14.18 16.34 5.87
CA ASN A 684 -12.94 15.63 6.21
C ASN A 684 -12.80 15.38 7.72
N LEU A 685 -13.21 16.35 8.54
CA LEU A 685 -13.21 16.20 10.00
C LEU A 685 -14.30 15.24 10.47
N ASN A 686 -15.48 15.29 9.87
CA ASN A 686 -16.54 14.31 10.07
C ASN A 686 -16.09 12.92 9.66
N ARG A 687 -15.30 12.80 8.58
CA ARG A 687 -14.72 11.53 8.14
C ARG A 687 -13.72 10.99 9.15
N LEU A 688 -12.77 11.79 9.63
CA LEU A 688 -11.84 11.35 10.69
C LEU A 688 -12.57 10.97 11.98
N LEU A 689 -13.61 11.73 12.35
CA LEU A 689 -14.45 11.40 13.50
C LEU A 689 -15.32 10.16 13.24
N GLN A 690 -15.70 9.89 11.99
CA GLN A 690 -16.45 8.71 11.59
C GLN A 690 -15.56 7.47 11.54
N ASP A 691 -14.34 7.58 11.02
CA ASP A 691 -13.31 6.54 11.04
C ASP A 691 -13.03 6.12 12.50
N TRP A 692 -12.88 7.08 13.41
CA TRP A 692 -12.74 6.82 14.85
C TRP A 692 -14.01 6.25 15.49
N GLN A 693 -15.20 6.69 15.04
CA GLN A 693 -16.49 6.18 15.51
C GLN A 693 -16.72 4.72 15.06
N GLU A 694 -16.23 4.32 13.89
CA GLU A 694 -16.25 2.94 13.41
C GLU A 694 -15.32 2.04 14.24
N GLU A 695 -14.20 2.58 14.73
CA GLU A 695 -13.26 1.86 15.60
C GLU A 695 -13.74 1.74 17.06
N THR A 696 -14.40 2.77 17.59
CA THR A 696 -14.75 2.87 19.02
C THR A 696 -16.25 2.71 19.33
N GLY A 697 -17.10 2.70 18.31
CA GLY A 697 -18.56 2.73 18.45
C GLY A 697 -19.08 4.05 19.04
N ASP A 698 -20.34 4.06 19.50
CA ASP A 698 -20.97 5.21 20.16
C ASP A 698 -20.60 5.34 21.66
N THR A 699 -19.51 4.71 22.08
CA THR A 699 -19.09 4.75 23.49
C THR A 699 -18.49 6.11 23.86
N PRO A 700 -18.82 6.71 25.02
CA PRO A 700 -18.26 7.99 25.45
C PRO A 700 -16.74 7.95 25.54
N GLN A 701 -16.05 8.81 24.79
CA GLN A 701 -14.58 8.81 24.72
C GLN A 701 -13.99 9.96 25.55
N PRO A 702 -12.87 9.76 26.28
CA PRO A 702 -12.19 10.86 26.97
C PRO A 702 -11.80 11.97 26.00
N ALA A 703 -12.06 13.23 26.36
CA ALA A 703 -11.77 14.37 25.48
C ALA A 703 -10.30 14.45 25.08
N ALA A 704 -9.40 14.04 25.99
CA ALA A 704 -7.96 13.98 25.75
C ALA A 704 -7.58 12.92 24.69
N ALA A 705 -8.26 11.77 24.64
CA ALA A 705 -7.99 10.72 23.66
C ALA A 705 -8.46 11.12 22.25
N VAL A 706 -9.60 11.82 22.16
CA VAL A 706 -10.08 12.40 20.90
C VAL A 706 -9.14 13.52 20.43
N GLU A 707 -8.67 14.36 21.36
CA GLU A 707 -7.70 15.41 21.08
C GLU A 707 -6.34 14.84 20.63
N GLU A 708 -5.85 13.78 21.27
CA GLU A 708 -4.61 13.08 20.92
C GLU A 708 -4.70 12.39 19.55
N TYR A 709 -5.79 11.66 19.28
CA TYR A 709 -6.03 11.07 17.97
C TYR A 709 -6.07 12.12 16.85
N LEU A 710 -6.78 13.23 17.06
CA LEU A 710 -6.84 14.31 16.08
C LEU A 710 -5.48 15.00 15.94
N HIS A 711 -4.74 15.18 17.03
CA HIS A 711 -3.38 15.71 16.98
C HIS A 711 -2.43 14.78 16.26
N GLU A 712 -2.50 13.46 16.44
CA GLU A 712 -1.68 12.49 15.72
C GLU A 712 -2.05 12.41 14.24
N ALA A 713 -3.35 12.34 13.92
CA ALA A 713 -3.85 12.33 12.54
C ALA A 713 -3.48 13.62 11.78
N LEU A 714 -3.56 14.78 12.44
CA LEU A 714 -3.17 16.07 11.87
C LEU A 714 -1.64 16.26 11.86
N ALA A 715 -0.90 15.76 12.87
CA ALA A 715 0.55 15.82 12.92
C ALA A 715 1.20 14.86 11.92
N GLU A 716 0.57 13.74 11.59
CA GLU A 716 1.01 12.84 10.52
C GLU A 716 0.76 13.48 9.14
N GLN A 717 -0.31 14.27 9.00
CA GLN A 717 -0.53 15.14 7.83
C GLN A 717 0.45 16.32 7.76
N ASP A 718 0.87 16.92 8.88
CA ASP A 718 1.87 17.99 8.91
C ASP A 718 3.31 17.46 8.76
N ARG A 719 3.61 16.22 9.20
CA ARG A 719 4.87 15.52 8.88
C ARG A 719 5.02 15.23 7.38
N MET A 720 3.94 15.29 6.59
CA MET A 720 4.03 15.25 5.12
C MET A 720 4.62 16.55 4.52
N LYS A 721 4.72 17.66 5.27
CA LYS A 721 5.20 18.96 4.76
C LYS A 721 6.69 19.24 5.01
N THR A 722 7.30 18.63 6.02
CA THR A 722 8.62 19.07 6.53
C THR A 722 9.83 18.25 6.04
N ILE A 723 9.78 17.72 4.81
CA ILE A 723 10.99 17.17 4.16
C ILE A 723 10.91 17.50 2.66
N ALA A 724 11.35 18.71 2.30
CA ALA A 724 11.56 19.14 0.93
C ALA A 724 12.72 20.14 0.89
N ASP A 725 13.86 19.72 0.34
CA ASP A 725 14.82 20.65 -0.26
C ASP A 725 14.32 20.90 -1.70
N GLY A 726 13.67 22.05 -1.96
CA GLY A 726 13.10 22.36 -3.27
C GLY A 726 12.41 23.72 -3.40
N LEU A 727 12.10 24.14 -4.64
CA LEU A 727 11.49 25.44 -4.97
C LEU A 727 9.97 25.42 -4.73
N PHE A 728 9.46 26.39 -3.97
CA PHE A 728 8.05 26.50 -3.60
C PHE A 728 7.40 27.75 -4.21
N LEU A 729 6.31 27.57 -4.97
CA LEU A 729 5.61 28.65 -5.69
C LEU A 729 4.19 28.83 -5.12
N ALA A 730 3.90 30.00 -4.57
CA ALA A 730 2.63 30.29 -3.90
C ALA A 730 2.31 31.79 -3.91
N THR A 731 1.06 32.18 -3.63
CA THR A 731 0.69 33.59 -3.47
C THR A 731 1.12 34.12 -2.10
N ALA A 732 1.39 35.43 -2.05
CA ALA A 732 1.74 36.18 -0.84
C ALA A 732 0.83 35.91 0.37
N HIS A 733 -0.47 35.69 0.15
CA HIS A 733 -1.43 35.36 1.21
C HIS A 733 -1.31 33.92 1.71
N ALA A 734 -0.99 32.97 0.82
CA ALA A 734 -0.92 31.55 1.13
C ALA A 734 0.34 31.16 1.93
N VAL A 735 1.37 32.01 1.92
CA VAL A 735 2.65 31.76 2.62
C VAL A 735 2.72 32.37 4.02
N LYS A 736 1.66 33.04 4.47
CA LYS A 736 1.64 33.74 5.76
C LYS A 736 1.84 32.76 6.92
N GLY A 737 2.95 32.91 7.64
CA GLY A 737 3.32 32.03 8.76
C GLY A 737 4.34 30.93 8.42
N LEU A 738 4.79 30.86 7.16
CA LEU A 738 5.90 30.01 6.72
C LEU A 738 7.18 30.85 6.56
N GLU A 739 8.34 30.21 6.44
CA GLU A 739 9.64 30.85 6.19
C GLU A 739 10.51 29.96 5.29
N PHE A 740 11.33 30.57 4.43
CA PHE A 740 12.14 29.91 3.39
C PHE A 740 13.52 30.56 3.30
N ASP A 741 14.56 29.79 3.00
CA ASP A 741 15.94 30.32 2.96
C ASP A 741 16.12 31.34 1.82
N HIS A 742 15.56 31.08 0.64
CA HIS A 742 15.55 32.02 -0.49
C HIS A 742 14.14 32.25 -1.03
N VAL A 743 13.73 33.52 -1.19
CA VAL A 743 12.39 33.90 -1.68
C VAL A 743 12.50 34.74 -2.95
N PHE A 744 11.72 34.38 -3.98
CA PHE A 744 11.63 35.12 -5.24
C PHE A 744 10.20 35.64 -5.45
N ILE A 745 10.03 36.95 -5.60
CA ILE A 745 8.73 37.59 -5.79
C ILE A 745 8.63 38.09 -7.24
N LEU A 746 7.64 37.58 -7.97
CA LEU A 746 7.28 37.98 -9.33
C LEU A 746 6.03 38.88 -9.24
N GLY A 747 6.00 40.04 -9.91
CA GLY A 747 4.82 40.92 -9.91
C GLY A 747 4.50 41.51 -11.28
N ASP A 748 3.22 41.53 -11.64
CA ASP A 748 2.63 42.30 -12.73
C ASP A 748 1.59 43.31 -12.19
N SER A 749 1.38 44.41 -12.93
CA SER A 749 0.26 45.35 -12.81
C SER A 749 -0.22 45.78 -11.40
N TRP A 750 0.34 46.89 -10.88
CA TRP A 750 -0.26 47.62 -9.76
C TRP A 750 -0.93 48.89 -10.31
N ASP A 751 -2.26 48.89 -10.40
CA ASP A 751 -3.01 50.04 -10.92
C ASP A 751 -2.93 51.24 -9.95
N LYS A 752 -2.79 52.45 -10.51
CA LYS A 752 -2.54 53.70 -9.76
C LYS A 752 -3.78 54.31 -9.10
N GLU A 753 -4.90 53.59 -8.97
CA GLU A 753 -6.13 54.18 -8.46
C GLU A 753 -6.25 54.16 -6.92
N VAL A 754 -6.55 55.34 -6.40
CA VAL A 754 -6.41 55.74 -5.00
C VAL A 754 -7.57 55.19 -4.16
N GLY A 755 -7.27 54.29 -3.20
CA GLY A 755 -8.25 53.79 -2.24
C GLY A 755 -7.68 52.78 -1.23
N ALA A 756 -8.54 52.34 -0.29
CA ALA A 756 -8.21 51.44 0.83
C ALA A 756 -7.56 50.09 0.42
N ALA A 757 -7.61 49.71 -0.85
CA ALA A 757 -6.92 48.55 -1.42
C ALA A 757 -5.37 48.65 -1.35
N ILE A 758 -4.80 49.87 -1.38
CA ILE A 758 -3.34 50.10 -1.34
C ILE A 758 -2.71 49.60 -0.02
N ALA A 759 -3.45 49.67 1.10
CA ALA A 759 -2.94 49.26 2.41
C ALA A 759 -2.88 47.73 2.55
N ASP A 760 -3.84 47.02 1.95
CA ASP A 760 -3.89 45.56 1.96
C ASP A 760 -2.87 44.98 0.97
N GLU A 761 -2.65 45.62 -0.17
CA GLU A 761 -1.60 45.28 -1.15
C GLU A 761 -0.18 45.51 -0.60
N ARG A 762 0.07 46.59 0.16
CA ARG A 762 1.35 46.80 0.88
C ARG A 762 1.57 45.78 1.98
N ARG A 763 0.51 45.36 2.69
CA ARG A 763 0.58 44.29 3.70
C ARG A 763 0.95 42.96 3.08
N LEU A 764 0.37 42.63 1.93
CA LEU A 764 0.66 41.46 1.11
C LEU A 764 2.14 41.38 0.69
N PHE A 765 2.68 42.49 0.21
CA PHE A 765 4.09 42.59 -0.17
C PHE A 765 5.01 42.39 1.05
N TYR A 766 4.73 43.07 2.16
CA TYR A 766 5.48 42.93 3.42
C TYR A 766 5.39 41.53 4.03
N VAL A 767 4.21 40.90 3.95
CA VAL A 767 4.02 39.51 4.37
C VAL A 767 4.89 38.58 3.53
N SER A 768 5.05 38.82 2.23
CA SER A 768 5.89 38.00 1.34
C SER A 768 7.38 38.19 1.58
N MET A 769 7.82 39.43 1.82
CA MET A 769 9.21 39.74 2.15
C MET A 769 9.66 39.10 3.47
N SER A 770 8.79 39.12 4.48
CA SER A 770 9.05 38.53 5.80
C SER A 770 9.06 37.00 5.83
N ARG A 771 9.09 36.36 4.66
CA ARG A 771 9.24 34.90 4.52
C ARG A 771 10.65 34.47 4.15
N ALA A 772 11.53 35.41 3.77
CA ALA A 772 12.92 35.10 3.44
C ALA A 772 13.78 35.04 4.71
N ARG A 773 14.51 33.94 4.90
CA ARG A 773 15.47 33.76 6.01
C ARG A 773 16.89 34.18 5.62
N GLU A 774 17.30 33.96 4.37
CA GLU A 774 18.64 34.27 3.89
C GLU A 774 18.66 35.27 2.72
N THR A 775 17.93 35.02 1.63
CA THR A 775 17.89 35.95 0.48
C THR A 775 16.49 36.22 -0.06
N LEU A 776 16.26 37.45 -0.52
CA LEU A 776 15.03 37.90 -1.17
C LEU A 776 15.36 38.50 -2.54
N HIS A 777 14.68 38.03 -3.58
CA HIS A 777 14.86 38.46 -4.97
C HIS A 777 13.52 38.97 -5.53
N LEU A 778 13.51 40.20 -6.05
CA LEU A 778 12.33 40.83 -6.62
C LEU A 778 12.52 40.94 -8.14
N PHE A 779 11.61 40.39 -8.93
CA PHE A 779 11.66 40.49 -10.38
C PHE A 779 10.62 41.45 -10.93
N VAL A 780 11.01 42.18 -11.98
CA VAL A 780 10.16 43.11 -12.73
C VAL A 780 10.03 42.56 -14.15
N LEU A 781 8.80 42.41 -14.64
CA LEU A 781 8.53 42.13 -16.05
C LEU A 781 8.53 43.46 -16.83
N ASP A 782 9.25 43.50 -17.94
CA ASP A 782 9.78 44.71 -18.60
C ASP A 782 8.73 45.58 -19.35
N THR A 783 7.45 45.54 -18.95
CA THR A 783 6.37 46.32 -19.59
C THR A 783 5.57 47.24 -18.67
N ALA A 784 5.90 47.34 -17.37
CA ALA A 784 5.31 48.38 -16.51
C ALA A 784 6.23 48.76 -15.33
N GLY A 785 6.56 50.05 -15.20
CA GLY A 785 7.42 50.59 -14.13
C GLY A 785 6.74 50.61 -12.75
N ASN A 786 7.49 50.24 -11.70
CA ASN A 786 7.04 50.15 -10.31
C ASN A 786 6.73 51.55 -9.69
N PRO A 787 5.51 51.82 -9.19
CA PRO A 787 5.16 53.07 -8.50
C PRO A 787 5.55 53.13 -7.00
N HIS A 788 6.03 52.04 -6.41
CA HIS A 788 6.46 51.91 -5.01
C HIS A 788 7.98 51.88 -4.82
N ALA A 789 8.74 51.81 -5.90
CA ALA A 789 10.17 52.11 -5.92
C ALA A 789 10.41 53.33 -6.82
N ARG A 790 10.28 54.53 -6.25
CA ARG A 790 10.98 55.69 -6.81
C ARG A 790 12.38 55.68 -6.23
N LEU A 791 13.39 55.75 -7.11
CA LEU A 791 14.76 56.10 -6.73
C LEU A 791 14.71 57.24 -5.72
N LEU A 792 15.16 56.99 -4.49
CA LEU A 792 15.53 58.05 -3.57
C LEU A 792 17.00 58.34 -3.84
N ALA A 793 17.24 59.41 -4.59
CA ALA A 793 18.53 60.07 -4.60
C ALA A 793 18.72 60.78 -3.24
N GLY A 794 19.75 60.40 -2.50
CA GLY A 794 20.17 61.02 -1.24
C GLY A 794 21.17 60.13 -0.48
N ASP A 795 22.31 60.70 -0.10
CA ASP A 795 23.63 60.05 0.03
C ASP A 795 23.87 59.03 1.17
N PHE A 796 22.83 58.54 1.88
CA PHE A 796 23.01 57.71 3.08
C PHE A 796 22.84 56.19 2.85
N THR A 797 22.19 55.76 1.77
CA THR A 797 22.07 54.32 1.46
C THR A 797 23.40 53.76 1.00
N GLY A 798 23.91 52.78 1.74
CA GLY A 798 25.23 52.20 1.54
C GLY A 798 26.29 52.74 2.50
N GLU A 799 25.97 53.76 3.31
CA GLU A 799 26.91 54.37 4.23
C GLU A 799 27.13 53.49 5.47
N ARG A 800 28.40 53.33 5.84
CA ARG A 800 28.79 52.57 7.03
C ARG A 800 28.49 53.40 8.27
N VAL A 801 27.80 52.77 9.21
CA VAL A 801 27.46 53.36 10.49
C VAL A 801 28.10 52.57 11.61
N VAL A 802 28.42 53.26 12.70
CA VAL A 802 28.99 52.63 13.90
C VAL A 802 27.91 52.56 14.96
N ILE A 803 27.69 51.37 15.52
CA ILE A 803 26.79 51.20 16.66
C ILE A 803 27.62 51.39 17.94
N GLN A 804 27.30 52.43 18.71
CA GLN A 804 28.05 52.75 19.93
C GLN A 804 27.14 52.85 21.15
N GLY A 805 27.59 52.29 22.29
CA GLY A 805 26.91 52.43 23.57
C GLY A 805 27.26 53.73 24.28
N ARG A 806 26.25 54.50 24.69
CA ARG A 806 26.37 55.69 25.56
C ARG A 806 25.24 55.71 26.59
N ASN A 807 25.54 55.95 27.87
CA ASN A 807 24.55 56.19 28.94
C ASN A 807 23.27 55.31 28.89
N ASN A 808 23.41 53.97 28.94
CA ASN A 808 22.29 53.00 28.89
C ASN A 808 21.43 53.03 27.61
N HIS A 809 22.00 53.42 26.47
CA HIS A 809 21.40 53.25 25.15
C HIS A 809 22.46 53.01 24.06
N LEU A 810 22.00 52.47 22.93
CA LEU A 810 22.81 52.28 21.73
C LEU A 810 22.42 53.34 20.71
N GLU A 811 23.40 53.95 20.08
CA GLU A 811 23.24 54.94 19.03
C GLU A 811 23.91 54.46 17.74
N LEU A 812 23.27 54.74 16.61
CA LEU A 812 23.82 54.62 15.28
C LEU A 812 24.49 55.95 14.95
N MET A 813 25.78 55.89 14.66
CA MET A 813 26.62 57.03 14.36
C MET A 813 27.03 56.99 12.90
N ASP A 814 26.98 58.13 12.22
CA ASP A 814 27.54 58.27 10.88
C ASP A 814 29.09 58.32 10.90
N SER A 815 29.71 58.46 9.73
CA SER A 815 31.18 58.49 9.60
C SER A 815 31.84 59.72 10.25
N ASP A 816 31.08 60.79 10.51
CA ASP A 816 31.55 62.00 11.18
C ASP A 816 31.35 61.93 12.72
N GLY A 817 30.81 60.81 13.22
CA GLY A 817 30.59 60.57 14.64
C GLY A 817 29.35 61.26 15.19
N VAL A 818 28.39 61.60 14.33
CA VAL A 818 27.11 62.21 14.72
C VAL A 818 26.06 61.12 14.89
N ALA A 819 25.31 61.17 16.00
CA ALA A 819 24.24 60.21 16.27
C ALA A 819 23.03 60.50 15.37
N ILE A 820 22.75 59.58 14.44
CA ILE A 820 21.66 59.69 13.46
C ILE A 820 20.39 58.94 13.90
N ALA A 821 20.52 57.93 14.76
CA ALA A 821 19.39 57.24 15.34
C ALA A 821 19.75 56.59 16.67
N ARG A 822 18.77 56.53 17.58
CA ARG A 822 18.92 55.86 18.88
C ARG A 822 18.04 54.61 18.91
N LEU A 823 18.63 53.49 19.33
CA LEU A 823 17.91 52.23 19.45
C LEU A 823 16.95 52.27 20.64
N SER A 824 15.85 51.53 20.52
CA SER A 824 14.89 51.34 21.61
C SER A 824 15.53 50.60 22.79
N LYS A 825 14.97 50.75 23.98
CA LYS A 825 15.48 50.08 25.19
C LYS A 825 15.50 48.54 25.04
N LYS A 826 14.50 47.97 24.38
CA LYS A 826 14.46 46.53 24.09
C LYS A 826 15.60 46.08 23.18
N ALA A 827 15.94 46.89 22.17
CA ALA A 827 17.05 46.62 21.27
C ALA A 827 18.41 46.86 21.96
N TYR A 828 18.49 47.81 22.90
CA TYR A 828 19.65 47.96 23.78
C TYR A 828 19.88 46.68 24.60
N ASP A 829 18.86 46.18 25.30
CA ASP A 829 18.99 44.98 26.15
C ASP A 829 19.39 43.72 25.36
N GLU A 830 19.06 43.66 24.07
CA GLU A 830 19.38 42.52 23.19
C GLU A 830 20.78 42.61 22.55
N TRP A 831 21.23 43.82 22.22
CA TRP A 831 22.46 44.03 21.43
C TRP A 831 23.64 44.58 22.25
N ALA A 832 23.42 45.05 23.48
CA ALA A 832 24.48 45.66 24.30
C ALA A 832 25.65 44.70 24.53
N ASP A 833 25.38 43.43 24.84
CA ASP A 833 26.41 42.41 25.11
C ASP A 833 27.05 41.83 23.83
N ARG A 834 26.55 42.24 22.65
CA ARG A 834 26.97 41.74 21.33
C ARG A 834 27.67 42.80 20.48
N LEU A 835 27.87 44.01 21.01
CA LEU A 835 28.51 45.11 20.29
C LEU A 835 29.89 44.73 19.75
N ASP A 836 30.70 44.05 20.56
CA ASP A 836 32.05 43.64 20.19
C ASP A 836 32.07 42.55 19.10
N SER A 837 30.92 41.92 18.85
CA SER A 837 30.77 40.95 17.76
C SER A 837 30.41 41.60 16.43
N ILE A 838 30.04 42.88 16.40
CA ILE A 838 29.63 43.56 15.15
C ILE A 838 30.87 43.99 14.37
N ARG A 839 31.08 43.38 13.19
CA ARG A 839 32.18 43.71 12.28
C ARG A 839 31.87 44.91 11.39
N GLU A 840 30.61 45.04 10.97
CA GLU A 840 30.18 46.13 10.08
C GLU A 840 28.68 46.40 10.27
N ALA A 841 28.27 47.66 10.21
CA ALA A 841 26.87 48.04 10.11
C ALA A 841 26.69 49.07 8.99
N ARG A 842 25.62 48.94 8.20
CA ARG A 842 25.38 49.77 7.02
C ARG A 842 23.91 50.13 6.88
N ILE A 843 23.61 51.38 6.53
CA ILE A 843 22.23 51.79 6.25
C ILE A 843 21.84 51.26 4.88
N VAL A 844 20.84 50.38 4.84
CA VAL A 844 20.36 49.77 3.58
C VAL A 844 19.10 50.45 3.06
N ALA A 845 18.33 51.11 3.94
CA ALA A 845 17.18 51.91 3.56
C ALA A 845 16.81 52.94 4.63
N LEU A 846 16.10 54.00 4.23
CA LEU A 846 15.43 54.93 5.14
C LEU A 846 13.91 54.77 4.98
N VAL A 847 13.22 54.48 6.08
CA VAL A 847 11.77 54.31 6.10
C VAL A 847 11.12 55.52 6.75
N ARG A 848 10.31 56.25 5.97
CA ARG A 848 9.53 57.36 6.49
C ARG A 848 8.27 56.85 7.19
N ARG A 849 8.11 57.18 8.47
CA ARG A 849 6.91 56.91 9.29
C ARG A 849 6.13 58.19 9.49
N TYR A 850 4.80 58.06 9.62
CA TYR A 850 3.92 59.18 9.91
C TYR A 850 3.35 59.06 11.32
N ARG A 851 3.09 60.21 11.96
CA ARG A 851 2.51 60.26 13.31
C ARG A 851 1.20 59.49 13.39
N ASP A 852 0.39 59.56 12.35
CA ASP A 852 -0.95 58.97 12.31
C ASP A 852 -0.92 57.43 12.23
N ASP A 853 0.22 56.84 11.85
CA ASP A 853 0.43 55.40 11.77
C ASP A 853 0.83 54.76 13.12
N VAL A 854 0.94 55.56 14.20
CA VAL A 854 1.32 55.08 15.54
C VAL A 854 0.08 54.74 16.36
N GLU A 855 -0.10 53.45 16.68
CA GLU A 855 -1.24 52.96 17.46
C GLU A 855 -1.19 53.35 18.96
N ASP A 856 0.01 53.57 19.53
CA ASP A 856 0.18 54.06 20.90
C ASP A 856 -0.08 55.57 20.99
N LYS A 857 -1.25 55.92 21.51
CA LYS A 857 -1.69 57.31 21.65
C LYS A 857 -0.76 58.17 22.51
N LYS A 858 -0.09 57.62 23.53
CA LYS A 858 0.86 58.39 24.36
C LYS A 858 2.10 58.78 23.55
N PHE A 859 2.62 57.84 22.76
CA PHE A 859 3.77 58.09 21.89
C PHE A 859 3.39 59.02 20.72
N GLN A 860 2.21 58.82 20.14
CA GLN A 860 1.67 59.66 19.06
C GLN A 860 1.56 61.15 19.48
N THR A 861 1.13 61.44 20.71
CA THR A 861 1.10 62.82 21.25
C THR A 861 2.48 63.40 21.56
N ALA A 862 3.49 62.55 21.79
CA ALA A 862 4.87 62.96 22.06
C ALA A 862 5.70 63.19 20.78
N CYS A 863 5.22 62.73 19.61
CA CYS A 863 5.88 63.01 18.35
C CYS A 863 5.77 64.50 17.99
N HIS A 864 6.89 65.18 17.75
CA HIS A 864 6.91 66.61 17.40
C HIS A 864 6.74 66.89 15.89
N GLY A 865 7.04 65.92 15.01
CA GLY A 865 6.87 66.02 13.55
C GLY A 865 5.65 65.26 13.01
N ARG A 866 5.18 65.59 11.80
CA ARG A 866 4.12 64.83 11.09
C ARG A 866 4.65 63.52 10.49
N SER A 867 5.93 63.49 10.15
CA SER A 867 6.66 62.31 9.71
C SER A 867 8.12 62.39 10.12
N TRP A 868 8.77 61.24 10.23
CA TRP A 868 10.21 61.12 10.46
C TRP A 868 10.75 59.91 9.71
N GLU A 869 12.05 59.87 9.50
CA GLU A 869 12.72 58.77 8.80
C GLU A 869 13.45 57.88 9.81
N VAL A 870 13.38 56.57 9.58
CA VAL A 870 14.00 55.56 10.42
C VAL A 870 14.96 54.75 9.54
N PRO A 871 16.26 54.72 9.87
CA PRO A 871 17.20 53.89 9.13
C PRO A 871 16.96 52.41 9.42
N ILE A 872 16.91 51.62 8.35
CA ILE A 872 17.07 50.17 8.38
C ILE A 872 18.55 49.90 8.18
N VAL A 873 19.14 49.22 9.15
CA VAL A 873 20.56 48.94 9.20
C VAL A 873 20.77 47.44 9.07
N GLU A 874 21.61 47.06 8.12
CA GLU A 874 22.18 45.73 8.03
C GLU A 874 23.37 45.65 8.98
N VAL A 875 23.39 44.64 9.85
CA VAL A 875 24.43 44.44 10.86
C VAL A 875 25.10 43.10 10.60
N MET A 876 26.37 43.13 10.26
CA MET A 876 27.20 41.94 10.08
C MET A 876 28.01 41.69 11.35
N CYS A 877 27.76 40.56 12.01
CA CYS A 877 28.48 40.11 13.20
C CYS A 877 29.53 39.05 12.81
#